data_AF-A0A7S7EXI3-F1
#
_entry.id   AF-A0A7S7EXI3-F1
#
_cell.length_a   1.000
_cell.length_b   1.000
_cell.length_c   1.000
_cell.angle_alpha   90.00
_cell.angle_beta   90.00
_cell.angle_gamma   90.00
#
_symmetry.space_group_name_H-M   'P 1'
#
loop_
_entity.id
_entity.type
_entity.pdbx_description
1 polymer ?
#
loop_
_entity_poly.entity_id
_entity_poly.type
_entity_poly.pdbx_seq_one_letter_code
_entity_poly.pdbx_strand_id
1 'polypeptide(L)'
;MAIQMKDDQQLMTRNLLAAAALSVVITGITAVITISRNSNRQKKELHNIEQRLADREEALQKSTLMADGIASGDFSLYPIAQSEQSPLSAALHSIAYNCNLLINEATKISQTSWQGGWNEQVDTSLLEGGFAKILKLQSDGLYTAGEHIKLIKEYMNRFAEGEDLANLETRCDDSRFLFIDELKNICKPCEALQEELDLLLKAVVEGDLSHRVHQERLGGRYRKMADCVNETLDLAAAPLNLSVMCLKRISEGKIPERITDYAGGFLEVKNSINQCVDGMEALIEVRDLLNRMSVNDYTHTMEGRFNGIFEELASGINGVSQRIRNTIRILNDIAEGDLSDLDDLHKIGKRSENDMLMPSMIKMMENIQGSVDEASRLTNAVIEGKLTMRSDSDHFEGAWRELIDGMSHIMAEVSKPLQEVSEVMGEMRLGRLQTSVRGAYQGDFNQLAQSINIFTSDLRSVISDITLTVGQIAGGNLAVDRVREYQGDFSHISEALNNITDSLNEVMGEMNKASDQVAAGSRQVSEGSQSLSQGSTEQASTVQELAASITEIAAQTKQNAVNANNANDFASQAKVNAEKGNQQMKEMLRAMSDISNSSVDISKIIKVIDDIAFQTNILALNAAVEAARAGQHGKGFAVVAEEVRNLAARSADAAKNTTELIESSIESVRTGTEIANETAAALNDIVETIGQAANLVENIAEASNEQASGIVQINKGLDQVSQVVQNNSATAEESAAASEELSGQAELLKEMVRKFKLRDCLDESDKDKRALSIRKHEAMPAIHTYEQLTLGHKLGNKY
;
A
#
# COMPACT_ATOMS: atom_id res chain seq x y z
N MET A 1 -25.96 53.98 1.21
CA MET A 1 -24.94 53.38 0.33
C MET A 1 -23.75 52.96 1.20
N ALA A 2 -23.99 51.99 2.09
CA ALA A 2 -23.80 50.55 1.83
C ALA A 2 -22.29 50.23 1.90
N ILE A 3 -21.75 49.62 2.96
CA ILE A 3 -22.19 48.32 3.54
C ILE A 3 -22.40 47.28 2.42
N GLN A 4 -21.50 47.24 1.43
CA GLN A 4 -21.33 46.07 0.54
C GLN A 4 -19.96 46.01 -0.19
N MET A 5 -18.94 46.76 0.25
CA MET A 5 -17.55 46.60 -0.24
C MET A 5 -16.50 46.66 0.90
N LYS A 6 -16.94 46.48 2.15
CA LYS A 6 -16.04 46.47 3.32
C LYS A 6 -15.46 45.08 3.61
N ASP A 7 -16.07 44.02 3.06
CA ASP A 7 -15.73 42.63 3.42
C ASP A 7 -15.02 41.83 2.29
N ASP A 8 -15.14 42.21 1.01
CA ASP A 8 -14.58 41.39 -0.10
C ASP A 8 -13.14 41.73 -0.53
N GLN A 9 -12.66 42.99 -0.42
CA GLN A 9 -11.26 43.32 -0.79
C GLN A 9 -10.23 43.05 0.33
N GLN A 10 -10.65 42.95 1.59
CA GLN A 10 -9.77 42.51 2.68
C GLN A 10 -9.51 40.98 2.66
N LEU A 11 -10.34 40.20 1.96
CA LEU A 11 -10.14 38.76 1.78
C LEU A 11 -9.10 38.45 0.70
N MET A 12 -9.06 39.25 -0.37
CA MET A 12 -8.22 38.98 -1.55
C MET A 12 -6.72 39.28 -1.33
N THR A 13 -6.39 40.32 -0.57
CA THR A 13 -4.98 40.70 -0.28
C THR A 13 -4.32 39.79 0.77
N ARG A 14 -5.10 39.20 1.70
CA ARG A 14 -4.59 38.19 2.64
C ARG A 14 -4.18 36.88 1.95
N ASN A 15 -4.90 36.48 0.90
CA ASN A 15 -4.56 35.28 0.13
C ASN A 15 -3.33 35.46 -0.79
N LEU A 16 -3.05 36.67 -1.28
CA LEU A 16 -1.82 36.93 -2.07
C LEU A 16 -0.53 36.79 -1.25
N LEU A 17 -0.54 37.18 0.04
CA LEU A 17 0.61 37.07 0.92
C LEU A 17 0.88 35.62 1.39
N ALA A 18 -0.15 34.78 1.46
CA ALA A 18 0.02 33.34 1.72
C ALA A 18 0.60 32.59 0.50
N ALA A 19 0.20 32.97 -0.72
CA ALA A 19 0.74 32.38 -1.96
C ALA A 19 2.22 32.72 -2.18
N ALA A 20 2.66 33.93 -1.79
CA ALA A 20 4.07 34.34 -1.88
C ALA A 20 5.00 33.51 -0.97
N ALA A 21 4.52 33.10 0.21
CA ALA A 21 5.31 32.28 1.15
C ALA A 21 5.52 30.83 0.65
N LEU A 22 4.54 30.26 -0.06
CA LEU A 22 4.62 28.89 -0.58
C LEU A 22 5.61 28.75 -1.77
N SER A 23 5.76 29.81 -2.57
CA SER A 23 6.68 29.87 -3.71
C SER A 23 8.17 29.76 -3.29
N VAL A 24 8.54 30.38 -2.17
CA VAL A 24 9.92 30.37 -1.65
C VAL A 24 10.35 28.97 -1.18
N VAL A 25 9.42 28.19 -0.61
CA VAL A 25 9.69 26.81 -0.15
C VAL A 25 9.87 25.84 -1.33
N ILE A 26 9.06 25.97 -2.38
CA ILE A 26 9.15 25.14 -3.59
C ILE A 26 10.45 25.41 -4.38
N THR A 27 10.95 26.65 -4.35
CA THR A 27 12.21 27.03 -5.00
C THR A 27 13.43 26.35 -4.32
N GLY A 28 13.40 26.17 -2.99
CA GLY A 28 14.45 25.47 -2.24
C GLY A 28 14.56 23.97 -2.56
N ILE A 29 13.42 23.29 -2.75
CA ILE A 29 13.38 21.84 -3.06
C ILE A 29 13.92 21.56 -4.49
N THR A 30 13.78 22.52 -5.41
CA THR A 30 14.27 22.40 -6.80
C THR A 30 15.80 22.53 -6.91
N ALA A 31 16.45 23.24 -5.98
CA ALA A 31 17.91 23.38 -5.95
C ALA A 31 18.61 22.06 -5.60
N VAL A 32 18.06 21.28 -4.66
CA VAL A 32 18.63 19.99 -4.21
C VAL A 32 18.59 18.93 -5.32
N ILE A 33 17.55 18.91 -6.15
CA ILE A 33 17.43 18.00 -7.31
C ILE A 33 18.45 18.34 -8.42
N THR A 34 18.91 19.59 -8.51
CA THR A 34 19.86 20.03 -9.54
C THR A 34 21.30 19.61 -9.24
N ILE A 35 21.70 19.57 -7.97
CA ILE A 35 23.06 19.16 -7.55
C ILE A 35 23.33 17.69 -7.87
N SER A 36 22.31 16.83 -7.74
CA SER A 36 22.42 15.38 -8.04
C SER A 36 22.73 15.07 -9.51
N ARG A 37 22.36 15.95 -10.46
CA ARG A 37 22.61 15.75 -11.90
C ARG A 37 24.03 16.08 -12.36
N ASN A 38 24.83 16.83 -11.60
CA ASN A 38 26.13 17.33 -12.07
C ASN A 38 27.26 16.28 -11.95
N SER A 39 27.14 15.34 -10.99
CA SER A 39 28.14 14.28 -10.73
C SER A 39 28.39 13.35 -11.93
N ASN A 40 27.37 13.11 -12.76
CA ASN A 40 27.47 12.20 -13.91
C ASN A 40 28.15 12.80 -15.16
N ARG A 41 28.57 14.07 -15.14
CA ARG A 41 29.18 14.72 -16.32
C ARG A 41 30.72 14.63 -16.38
N GLN A 42 31.40 14.57 -15.23
CA GLN A 42 32.87 14.63 -15.16
C GLN A 42 33.61 13.36 -15.63
N LYS A 43 32.94 12.19 -15.69
CA LYS A 43 33.58 10.92 -16.13
C LYS A 43 33.92 10.83 -17.63
N LYS A 44 33.60 11.85 -18.46
CA LYS A 44 33.82 11.82 -19.92
C LYS A 44 35.07 12.54 -20.44
N GLU A 45 35.79 13.33 -19.63
CA GLU A 45 36.92 14.15 -20.14
C GLU A 45 38.29 13.46 -20.11
N LEU A 46 38.48 12.40 -19.31
CA LEU A 46 39.80 11.80 -19.06
C LEU A 46 40.41 11.05 -20.26
N HIS A 47 39.61 10.71 -21.27
CA HIS A 47 40.00 9.80 -22.35
C HIS A 47 40.80 10.46 -23.51
N ASN A 48 41.04 11.77 -23.46
CA ASN A 48 41.46 12.55 -24.65
C ASN A 48 42.92 13.06 -24.65
N ILE A 49 43.77 12.65 -23.71
CA ILE A 49 45.14 13.22 -23.52
C ILE A 49 46.28 12.28 -23.95
N GLU A 50 46.08 10.96 -23.98
CA GLU A 50 47.14 9.96 -24.27
C GLU A 50 47.73 10.06 -25.70
N GLN A 51 47.09 10.81 -26.59
CA GLN A 51 47.39 10.78 -28.02
C GLN A 51 48.53 11.73 -28.46
N ARG A 52 49.14 12.52 -27.56
CA ARG A 52 50.16 13.52 -27.91
C ARG A 52 51.61 13.00 -27.93
N LEU A 53 51.87 12.23 -28.98
CA LEU A 53 53.09 12.21 -29.80
C LEU A 53 54.47 12.15 -29.11
N ALA A 54 55.31 11.16 -29.43
CA ALA A 54 55.91 10.94 -30.75
C ALA A 54 56.83 12.06 -31.29
N ASP A 55 57.02 13.18 -30.58
CA ASP A 55 58.01 14.22 -30.95
C ASP A 55 59.49 13.80 -30.73
N ARG A 56 59.77 12.58 -30.22
CA ARG A 56 61.13 12.11 -29.86
C ARG A 56 61.85 11.35 -30.99
N GLU A 57 61.49 11.64 -32.23
CA GLU A 57 61.98 10.99 -33.46
C GLU A 57 63.41 11.44 -33.87
N GLU A 58 63.90 12.54 -33.30
CA GLU A 58 65.13 13.26 -33.68
C GLU A 58 66.45 12.50 -33.43
N ALA A 59 66.52 11.63 -32.41
CA ALA A 59 67.77 10.96 -32.00
C ALA A 59 68.32 9.93 -33.02
N LEU A 60 67.58 9.65 -34.10
CA LEU A 60 67.90 8.60 -35.06
C LEU A 60 69.07 8.96 -36.01
N GLN A 61 69.44 10.24 -36.15
CA GLN A 61 70.43 10.68 -37.16
C GLN A 61 71.91 10.50 -36.81
N LYS A 62 72.32 10.60 -35.53
CA LYS A 62 73.77 10.55 -35.14
C LYS A 62 74.42 9.18 -35.37
N SER A 63 73.64 8.11 -35.33
CA SER A 63 74.10 6.72 -35.41
C SER A 63 74.84 6.39 -36.70
N THR A 64 74.46 7.02 -37.82
CA THR A 64 74.72 6.48 -39.17
C THR A 64 76.15 6.68 -39.67
N LEU A 65 76.91 7.67 -39.20
CA LEU A 65 78.30 7.86 -39.66
C LEU A 65 79.24 6.75 -39.19
N MET A 66 79.20 6.44 -37.89
CA MET A 66 80.31 5.75 -37.22
C MET A 66 80.52 4.31 -37.71
N ALA A 67 79.46 3.67 -38.21
CA ALA A 67 79.46 2.30 -38.68
C ALA A 67 80.38 2.06 -39.89
N ASP A 68 80.65 3.09 -40.71
CA ASP A 68 81.52 2.99 -41.89
C ASP A 68 83.01 2.77 -41.54
N GLY A 69 83.41 2.99 -40.27
CA GLY A 69 84.79 2.82 -39.78
C GLY A 69 85.30 1.39 -39.79
N ILE A 70 84.95 0.61 -38.75
CA ILE A 70 85.41 -0.80 -38.60
C ILE A 70 85.13 -1.65 -39.83
N ALA A 71 84.03 -1.38 -40.56
CA ALA A 71 83.61 -2.17 -41.71
C ALA A 71 84.65 -2.26 -42.83
N SER A 72 85.55 -1.27 -42.94
CA SER A 72 86.58 -1.23 -43.98
C SER A 72 87.91 -1.89 -43.56
N GLY A 73 88.01 -2.40 -42.33
CA GLY A 73 89.31 -2.66 -41.70
C GLY A 73 90.14 -1.37 -41.48
N ASP A 74 89.56 -0.20 -41.79
CA ASP A 74 90.11 1.10 -41.40
C ASP A 74 89.86 1.26 -39.91
N PHE A 75 90.91 0.86 -39.22
CA PHE A 75 90.92 0.70 -37.80
C PHE A 75 91.34 2.01 -37.09
N SER A 76 90.98 3.17 -37.65
CA SER A 76 91.41 4.50 -37.17
C SER A 76 90.37 5.63 -37.19
N LEU A 77 89.44 5.67 -38.15
CA LEU A 77 88.69 6.90 -38.52
C LEU A 77 87.69 7.50 -37.49
N TYR A 78 87.41 6.87 -36.35
CA TYR A 78 86.22 7.21 -35.53
C TYR A 78 86.45 7.45 -34.03
N PRO A 79 86.47 8.72 -33.55
CA PRO A 79 86.89 9.06 -32.19
C PRO A 79 85.85 8.73 -31.10
N ILE A 80 86.28 8.13 -29.99
CA ILE A 80 85.43 7.91 -28.79
C ILE A 80 85.51 9.15 -27.88
N ALA A 81 84.60 10.11 -28.08
CA ALA A 81 84.39 11.25 -27.18
C ALA A 81 82.90 11.38 -26.79
N GLN A 82 82.62 11.84 -25.57
CA GLN A 82 81.35 11.63 -24.88
C GLN A 82 80.46 12.90 -24.81
N SER A 83 79.31 12.94 -25.52
CA SER A 83 78.08 13.64 -25.09
C SER A 83 76.85 13.43 -26.01
N GLU A 84 75.69 13.28 -25.37
CA GLU A 84 74.31 13.29 -25.92
C GLU A 84 73.91 12.33 -27.07
N GLN A 85 73.11 11.33 -26.69
CA GLN A 85 72.05 10.65 -27.47
C GLN A 85 72.44 9.93 -28.78
N SER A 86 73.25 8.85 -28.68
CA SER A 86 72.96 7.54 -29.30
C SER A 86 74.04 6.48 -28.95
N PRO A 87 73.69 5.22 -28.60
CA PRO A 87 74.66 4.18 -28.28
C PRO A 87 75.48 3.63 -29.46
N LEU A 88 75.14 3.91 -30.73
CA LEU A 88 75.83 3.27 -31.88
C LEU A 88 77.26 3.79 -32.13
N SER A 89 77.65 4.91 -31.53
CA SER A 89 78.93 5.59 -31.82
C SER A 89 80.17 4.92 -31.19
N ALA A 90 80.14 4.57 -29.90
CA ALA A 90 81.39 4.32 -29.16
C ALA A 90 82.15 3.02 -29.48
N ALA A 91 81.54 2.04 -30.14
CA ALA A 91 82.14 0.72 -30.37
C ALA A 91 83.27 0.71 -31.43
N LEU A 92 83.40 1.77 -32.23
CA LEU A 92 83.98 1.70 -33.58
C LEU A 92 85.46 2.12 -33.72
N HIS A 93 86.23 2.15 -32.63
CA HIS A 93 87.60 2.72 -32.63
C HIS A 93 88.73 1.82 -32.15
N SER A 94 88.53 0.98 -31.12
CA SER A 94 89.64 0.40 -30.33
C SER A 94 90.00 -1.05 -30.70
N ILE A 95 89.11 -1.75 -31.41
CA ILE A 95 89.23 -3.16 -31.89
C ILE A 95 90.42 -3.41 -32.85
N ALA A 96 91.22 -2.39 -33.08
CA ALA A 96 91.45 -1.96 -34.43
C ALA A 96 92.96 -2.03 -34.76
N TYR A 97 93.78 -1.47 -33.88
CA TYR A 97 95.22 -1.30 -34.11
C TYR A 97 96.07 -2.52 -33.70
N ASN A 98 95.82 -3.10 -32.52
CA ASN A 98 96.74 -4.07 -31.90
C ASN A 98 96.62 -5.52 -32.41
N CYS A 99 95.48 -5.90 -32.99
CA CYS A 99 95.23 -7.27 -33.44
C CYS A 99 96.13 -7.69 -34.61
N ASN A 100 96.78 -6.74 -35.29
CA ASN A 100 97.41 -6.96 -36.59
C ASN A 100 98.86 -7.48 -36.55
N LEU A 101 99.48 -7.63 -35.36
CA LEU A 101 100.94 -7.91 -35.28
C LEU A 101 101.34 -9.15 -34.46
N LEU A 102 100.83 -9.32 -33.22
CA LEU A 102 101.21 -10.43 -32.32
C LEU A 102 101.05 -11.83 -32.94
N ILE A 103 100.04 -12.00 -33.80
CA ILE A 103 99.57 -13.30 -34.29
C ILE A 103 100.65 -14.08 -35.06
N ASN A 104 101.68 -13.43 -35.61
CA ASN A 104 102.61 -14.06 -36.55
C ASN A 104 103.74 -14.91 -35.94
N GLU A 105 104.22 -14.64 -34.71
CA GLU A 105 105.49 -15.24 -34.23
C GLU A 105 105.38 -16.35 -33.17
N ALA A 106 104.32 -16.38 -32.36
CA ALA A 106 104.20 -17.35 -31.27
C ALA A 106 104.16 -18.82 -31.75
N THR A 107 103.93 -19.05 -33.05
CA THR A 107 103.68 -20.36 -33.67
C THR A 107 104.95 -21.20 -33.90
N LYS A 108 106.16 -20.62 -33.83
CA LYS A 108 107.37 -21.23 -34.42
C LYS A 108 108.22 -22.14 -33.52
N ILE A 109 108.31 -21.88 -32.20
CA ILE A 109 109.31 -22.53 -31.32
C ILE A 109 108.86 -23.89 -30.79
N SER A 110 107.56 -24.10 -30.60
CA SER A 110 107.04 -25.20 -29.75
C SER A 110 107.30 -26.63 -30.28
N GLN A 111 107.81 -26.80 -31.50
CA GLN A 111 107.81 -28.08 -32.21
C GLN A 111 109.07 -28.96 -32.05
N THR A 112 110.21 -28.44 -31.55
CA THR A 112 111.51 -29.13 -31.75
C THR A 112 112.07 -29.88 -30.54
N SER A 113 111.79 -29.45 -29.31
CA SER A 113 112.41 -30.01 -28.08
C SER A 113 111.89 -31.39 -27.65
N TRP A 114 110.74 -31.85 -28.13
CA TRP A 114 110.07 -33.07 -27.67
C TRP A 114 110.66 -34.38 -28.24
N GLN A 115 111.62 -34.31 -29.17
CA GLN A 115 112.10 -35.49 -29.93
C GLN A 115 113.51 -35.97 -29.53
N GLY A 116 114.03 -35.53 -28.38
CA GLY A 116 115.43 -35.76 -28.03
C GLY A 116 116.42 -34.97 -28.91
N GLY A 117 115.93 -33.98 -29.65
CA GLY A 117 116.72 -32.97 -30.35
C GLY A 117 117.31 -31.99 -29.35
N TRP A 118 118.31 -32.44 -28.60
CA TRP A 118 118.87 -31.72 -27.46
C TRP A 118 119.79 -30.51 -27.86
N ASN A 119 119.50 -29.79 -28.98
CA ASN A 119 120.18 -28.56 -29.51
C ASN A 119 119.40 -27.85 -30.68
N GLU A 120 119.00 -26.57 -30.60
CA GLU A 120 118.58 -25.71 -31.77
C GLU A 120 118.44 -24.19 -31.45
N GLN A 121 118.30 -23.25 -32.43
CA GLN A 121 118.29 -21.75 -32.23
C GLN A 121 117.21 -20.93 -33.03
N VAL A 122 116.88 -19.68 -32.59
CA VAL A 122 115.69 -18.85 -33.02
C VAL A 122 115.97 -17.32 -33.23
N ASP A 123 115.20 -16.62 -34.10
CA ASP A 123 115.24 -15.16 -34.43
C ASP A 123 114.16 -14.33 -33.69
N THR A 124 114.39 -13.02 -33.46
CA THR A 124 113.66 -12.20 -32.47
C THR A 124 113.40 -10.72 -32.87
N SER A 125 113.15 -10.41 -34.14
CA SER A 125 113.18 -9.04 -34.67
C SER A 125 111.82 -8.41 -35.07
N LEU A 126 110.72 -9.17 -35.09
CA LEU A 126 109.48 -8.84 -35.81
C LEU A 126 108.35 -8.16 -35.00
N LEU A 127 108.58 -7.87 -33.72
CA LEU A 127 107.53 -7.37 -32.82
C LEU A 127 108.09 -6.27 -31.90
N GLU A 128 107.42 -5.12 -31.82
CA GLU A 128 107.81 -4.08 -30.87
C GLU A 128 107.10 -4.27 -29.52
N GLY A 129 107.82 -4.00 -28.42
CA GLY A 129 107.31 -4.14 -27.06
C GLY A 129 107.18 -5.60 -26.59
N GLY A 130 106.13 -5.86 -25.80
CA GLY A 130 105.97 -7.13 -25.06
C GLY A 130 105.90 -8.38 -25.93
N PHE A 131 105.58 -8.23 -27.21
CA PHE A 131 105.36 -9.33 -28.13
C PHE A 131 106.67 -10.02 -28.61
N ALA A 132 107.82 -9.34 -28.74
CA ALA A 132 109.08 -9.99 -29.20
C ALA A 132 109.88 -10.75 -28.12
N LYS A 133 109.79 -10.32 -26.86
CA LYS A 133 110.63 -10.84 -25.76
C LYS A 133 110.40 -12.33 -25.48
N ILE A 134 109.30 -12.88 -26.00
CA ILE A 134 108.83 -14.25 -25.82
C ILE A 134 109.74 -15.27 -26.54
N LEU A 135 110.47 -14.89 -27.60
CA LEU A 135 111.10 -15.86 -28.51
C LEU A 135 112.51 -16.38 -28.13
N LYS A 136 113.34 -15.66 -27.36
CA LYS A 136 114.78 -15.99 -27.28
C LYS A 136 115.18 -17.09 -26.29
N LEU A 137 114.38 -17.31 -25.24
CA LEU A 137 114.81 -17.99 -24.01
C LEU A 137 114.78 -19.53 -24.06
N GLN A 138 114.35 -20.13 -25.17
CA GLN A 138 114.00 -21.57 -25.26
C GLN A 138 115.09 -22.52 -25.79
N SER A 139 116.34 -22.07 -26.00
CA SER A 139 117.27 -22.71 -26.94
C SER A 139 118.42 -23.59 -26.35
N ASP A 140 119.27 -23.11 -25.44
CA ASP A 140 120.62 -23.69 -25.21
C ASP A 140 120.74 -24.93 -24.29
N GLY A 141 119.69 -25.36 -23.58
CA GLY A 141 119.84 -26.09 -22.31
C GLY A 141 120.11 -27.61 -22.31
N LEU A 142 120.33 -28.28 -23.44
CA LEU A 142 119.90 -29.68 -23.59
C LEU A 142 120.98 -30.84 -23.67
N TYR A 143 122.27 -30.64 -24.00
CA TYR A 143 123.13 -31.66 -24.68
C TYR A 143 123.79 -32.89 -23.94
N THR A 144 124.09 -32.91 -22.63
CA THR A 144 125.32 -33.63 -22.12
C THR A 144 125.24 -35.05 -21.47
N ALA A 145 124.10 -35.76 -21.42
CA ALA A 145 123.87 -36.85 -20.43
C ALA A 145 124.10 -38.35 -20.86
N GLY A 146 125.19 -38.70 -21.57
CA GLY A 146 125.29 -39.97 -22.36
C GLY A 146 125.79 -41.30 -21.73
N GLU A 147 127.11 -41.48 -21.53
CA GLU A 147 127.80 -42.77 -21.89
C GLU A 147 128.09 -43.83 -20.79
N HIS A 148 128.55 -43.48 -19.58
CA HIS A 148 129.24 -44.44 -18.67
C HIS A 148 128.40 -45.60 -18.07
N ILE A 149 127.08 -45.61 -18.28
CA ILE A 149 126.10 -46.35 -17.46
C ILE A 149 125.99 -47.87 -17.79
N LYS A 150 126.84 -48.40 -18.69
CA LYS A 150 126.61 -49.73 -19.33
C LYS A 150 127.22 -50.96 -18.64
N LEU A 151 128.55 -51.09 -18.49
CA LEU A 151 129.19 -52.41 -18.30
C LEU A 151 129.15 -52.98 -16.86
N ILE A 152 129.31 -52.14 -15.83
CA ILE A 152 129.29 -52.56 -14.41
C ILE A 152 127.94 -53.20 -14.02
N LYS A 153 126.89 -52.88 -14.79
CA LYS A 153 125.53 -53.39 -14.62
C LYS A 153 125.41 -54.90 -14.88
N GLU A 154 126.36 -55.54 -15.56
CA GLU A 154 126.15 -56.89 -16.11
C GLU A 154 126.50 -58.02 -15.13
N TYR A 155 127.69 -58.01 -14.50
CA TYR A 155 128.10 -59.09 -13.58
C TYR A 155 127.43 -59.02 -12.19
N MET A 156 127.16 -57.81 -11.67
CA MET A 156 126.46 -57.68 -10.39
C MET A 156 125.00 -58.12 -10.49
N ASN A 157 124.38 -57.97 -11.66
CA ASN A 157 123.02 -58.43 -11.90
C ASN A 157 122.91 -59.94 -11.69
N ARG A 158 123.79 -60.77 -12.27
CA ARG A 158 123.65 -62.23 -12.22
C ARG A 158 123.77 -62.84 -10.81
N PHE A 159 124.64 -62.29 -9.96
CA PHE A 159 124.68 -62.69 -8.54
C PHE A 159 123.48 -62.16 -7.75
N ALA A 160 123.00 -60.95 -8.06
CA ALA A 160 121.77 -60.40 -7.47
C ALA A 160 120.49 -61.12 -7.95
N GLU A 161 120.54 -61.79 -9.10
CA GLU A 161 119.46 -62.60 -9.68
C GLU A 161 119.42 -64.03 -9.10
N GLY A 162 120.39 -64.41 -8.25
CA GLY A 162 120.35 -65.67 -7.49
C GLY A 162 120.72 -66.93 -8.28
N GLU A 163 121.43 -66.81 -9.40
CA GLU A 163 121.83 -67.95 -10.22
C GLU A 163 122.87 -68.86 -9.51
N ASP A 164 122.73 -70.18 -9.67
CA ASP A 164 123.69 -71.18 -9.17
C ASP A 164 125.03 -71.08 -9.92
N LEU A 165 126.08 -70.73 -9.17
CA LEU A 165 127.45 -70.51 -9.65
C LEU A 165 128.25 -71.81 -9.86
N ALA A 166 127.64 -73.00 -9.74
CA ALA A 166 128.34 -74.27 -9.86
C ALA A 166 129.01 -74.51 -11.23
N ASN A 167 128.45 -73.99 -12.34
CA ASN A 167 128.71 -74.48 -13.72
C ASN A 167 129.21 -73.43 -14.74
N LEU A 168 129.83 -72.32 -14.34
CA LEU A 168 130.32 -71.30 -15.30
C LEU A 168 131.63 -71.68 -16.01
N GLU A 169 131.55 -71.79 -17.35
CA GLU A 169 132.64 -72.20 -18.24
C GLU A 169 133.68 -71.08 -18.47
N THR A 170 134.97 -71.44 -18.56
CA THR A 170 136.10 -70.51 -18.48
C THR A 170 136.66 -70.09 -19.85
N ARG A 171 136.75 -68.77 -20.10
CA ARG A 171 137.53 -68.19 -21.23
C ARG A 171 138.46 -67.06 -20.77
N CYS A 172 139.76 -67.25 -21.01
CA CYS A 172 140.92 -66.35 -20.78
C CYS A 172 141.41 -66.11 -19.33
N ASP A 173 142.35 -66.97 -18.94
CA ASP A 173 143.69 -66.69 -18.39
C ASP A 173 143.86 -65.91 -17.07
N ASP A 174 144.23 -66.70 -16.05
CA ASP A 174 145.41 -66.55 -15.17
C ASP A 174 145.54 -65.40 -14.16
N SER A 175 144.47 -64.66 -13.87
CA SER A 175 144.38 -63.92 -12.58
C SER A 175 142.98 -63.81 -11.98
N ARG A 176 141.93 -64.20 -12.72
CA ARG A 176 140.53 -64.13 -12.26
C ARG A 176 140.08 -65.33 -11.41
N PHE A 177 140.96 -66.32 -11.20
CA PHE A 177 140.61 -67.58 -10.54
C PHE A 177 140.44 -67.50 -9.02
N LEU A 178 141.13 -66.58 -8.31
CA LEU A 178 141.01 -66.46 -6.85
C LEU A 178 139.63 -65.96 -6.38
N PHE A 179 138.91 -65.18 -7.19
CA PHE A 179 137.64 -64.58 -6.76
C PHE A 179 136.46 -65.56 -6.81
N ILE A 180 136.55 -66.63 -7.63
CA ILE A 180 135.45 -67.58 -7.84
C ILE A 180 135.41 -68.67 -6.76
N ASP A 181 136.56 -69.15 -6.28
CA ASP A 181 136.59 -70.18 -5.23
C ASP A 181 136.20 -69.59 -3.85
N GLU A 182 136.60 -68.34 -3.59
CA GLU A 182 136.19 -67.60 -2.39
C GLU A 182 134.67 -67.33 -2.36
N LEU A 183 134.05 -67.09 -3.53
CA LEU A 183 132.59 -66.97 -3.65
C LEU A 183 131.85 -68.26 -3.24
N LYS A 184 132.40 -69.45 -3.50
CA LYS A 184 131.75 -70.72 -3.12
C LYS A 184 131.71 -70.95 -1.61
N ASN A 185 132.70 -70.48 -0.85
CA ASN A 185 132.68 -70.56 0.61
C ASN A 185 131.69 -69.57 1.26
N ILE A 186 131.25 -68.53 0.54
CA ILE A 186 130.24 -67.57 1.00
C ILE A 186 128.81 -68.17 0.95
N CYS A 187 128.55 -69.17 0.09
CA CYS A 187 127.20 -69.71 -0.15
C CYS A 187 126.64 -70.60 0.98
N LYS A 188 127.46 -71.45 1.61
CA LYS A 188 126.98 -72.49 2.57
C LYS A 188 126.07 -71.97 3.71
N PRO A 189 126.30 -70.80 4.32
CA PRO A 189 125.41 -70.29 5.36
C PRO A 189 124.03 -69.82 4.85
N CYS A 190 123.89 -69.49 3.57
CA CYS A 190 122.60 -69.07 2.99
C CYS A 190 121.65 -70.25 2.79
N GLU A 191 122.17 -71.42 2.37
CA GLU A 191 121.40 -72.65 2.18
C GLU A 191 120.71 -73.08 3.49
N ALA A 192 121.44 -73.02 4.61
CA ALA A 192 120.92 -73.37 5.94
C ALA A 192 119.86 -72.38 6.48
N LEU A 193 119.85 -71.12 6.04
CA LEU A 193 118.78 -70.17 6.38
C LEU A 193 117.49 -70.47 5.59
N GLN A 194 117.63 -70.94 4.35
CA GLN A 194 116.50 -71.19 3.45
C GLN A 194 115.59 -72.32 3.96
N GLU A 195 116.17 -73.42 4.47
CA GLU A 195 115.38 -74.53 5.06
C GLU A 195 114.50 -74.11 6.24
N GLU A 196 115.00 -73.26 7.14
CA GLU A 196 114.24 -72.79 8.31
C GLU A 196 113.14 -71.77 7.93
N LEU A 197 113.32 -71.02 6.83
CA LEU A 197 112.29 -70.11 6.31
C LEU A 197 111.14 -70.86 5.61
N ASP A 198 111.42 -71.96 4.91
CA ASP A 198 110.37 -72.79 4.28
C ASP A 198 109.46 -73.45 5.33
N LEU A 199 110.01 -73.85 6.50
CA LEU A 199 109.22 -74.35 7.63
C LEU A 199 108.26 -73.29 8.19
N LEU A 200 108.76 -72.06 8.39
CA LEU A 200 107.93 -70.93 8.84
C LEU A 200 106.81 -70.61 7.84
N LEU A 201 107.13 -70.56 6.54
CA LEU A 201 106.17 -70.27 5.48
C LEU A 201 105.01 -71.27 5.50
N LYS A 202 105.31 -72.55 5.72
CA LYS A 202 104.30 -73.62 5.77
C LYS A 202 103.32 -73.44 6.93
N ALA A 203 103.81 -73.12 8.12
CA ALA A 203 102.96 -72.87 9.28
C ALA A 203 102.05 -71.65 9.11
N VAL A 204 102.56 -70.56 8.50
CA VAL A 204 101.77 -69.36 8.22
C VAL A 204 100.66 -69.64 7.17
N VAL A 205 100.94 -70.47 6.15
CA VAL A 205 99.93 -70.90 5.16
C VAL A 205 98.87 -71.83 5.77
N GLU A 206 99.23 -72.66 6.74
CA GLU A 206 98.29 -73.50 7.51
C GLU A 206 97.49 -72.70 8.56
N GLY A 207 97.76 -71.40 8.71
CA GLY A 207 97.03 -70.47 9.59
C GLY A 207 97.58 -70.40 11.02
N ASP A 208 98.68 -71.08 11.33
CA ASP A 208 99.32 -71.05 12.65
C ASP A 208 100.31 -69.89 12.76
N LEU A 209 99.81 -68.75 13.24
CA LEU A 209 100.62 -67.57 13.55
C LEU A 209 101.45 -67.70 14.85
N SER A 210 101.46 -68.86 15.52
CA SER A 210 102.28 -69.12 16.72
C SER A 210 103.66 -69.73 16.43
N HIS A 211 103.91 -70.22 15.22
CA HIS A 211 105.19 -70.81 14.83
C HIS A 211 106.33 -69.78 14.75
N ARG A 212 107.58 -70.18 15.07
CA ARG A 212 108.75 -69.29 15.20
C ARG A 212 110.03 -69.99 14.71
N VAL A 213 110.97 -69.24 14.14
CA VAL A 213 112.24 -69.75 13.56
C VAL A 213 113.20 -70.27 14.65
N HIS A 214 113.82 -71.44 14.46
CA HIS A 214 114.74 -72.04 15.44
C HIS A 214 116.17 -71.48 15.34
N GLN A 215 116.54 -70.66 16.32
CA GLN A 215 117.77 -69.84 16.29
C GLN A 215 119.08 -70.60 16.51
N GLU A 216 119.06 -71.80 17.12
CA GLU A 216 120.27 -72.46 17.61
C GLU A 216 121.15 -73.06 16.50
N ARG A 217 120.60 -73.25 15.29
CA ARG A 217 121.31 -73.78 14.13
C ARG A 217 122.07 -72.73 13.31
N LEU A 218 121.83 -71.44 13.56
CA LEU A 218 122.35 -70.35 12.73
C LEU A 218 123.47 -69.57 13.44
N GLY A 219 124.61 -69.44 12.76
CA GLY A 219 125.79 -68.72 13.26
C GLY A 219 125.83 -67.24 12.83
N GLY A 220 126.30 -66.37 13.74
CA GLY A 220 126.61 -64.98 13.40
C GLY A 220 125.40 -64.13 12.98
N ARG A 221 125.49 -63.43 11.85
CA ARG A 221 124.45 -62.50 11.38
C ARG A 221 123.10 -63.18 11.10
N TYR A 222 123.11 -64.44 10.66
CA TYR A 222 121.89 -65.17 10.31
C TYR A 222 120.98 -65.42 11.53
N ARG A 223 121.55 -65.54 12.74
CA ARG A 223 120.78 -65.63 13.99
C ARG A 223 119.96 -64.37 14.26
N LYS A 224 120.54 -63.18 14.04
CA LYS A 224 119.82 -61.90 14.18
C LYS A 224 118.68 -61.71 13.18
N MET A 225 118.75 -62.36 12.01
CA MET A 225 117.62 -62.38 11.08
C MET A 225 116.47 -63.23 11.62
N ALA A 226 116.75 -64.39 12.22
CA ALA A 226 115.73 -65.21 12.87
C ALA A 226 115.06 -64.50 14.07
N ASP A 227 115.81 -63.75 14.88
CA ASP A 227 115.26 -62.89 15.93
C ASP A 227 114.24 -61.87 15.36
N CYS A 228 114.63 -61.15 14.31
CA CYS A 228 113.83 -60.07 13.73
C CYS A 228 112.55 -60.57 13.03
N VAL A 229 112.59 -61.77 12.42
CA VAL A 229 111.40 -62.44 11.86
C VAL A 229 110.39 -62.79 12.95
N ASN A 230 110.86 -63.31 14.09
CA ASN A 230 109.99 -63.65 15.22
C ASN A 230 109.34 -62.41 15.85
N GLU A 231 110.10 -61.34 16.07
CA GLU A 231 109.60 -60.07 16.64
C GLU A 231 108.56 -59.38 15.73
N THR A 232 108.69 -59.53 14.41
CA THR A 232 107.72 -59.02 13.43
C THR A 232 106.36 -59.74 13.51
N LEU A 233 106.35 -61.05 13.80
CA LEU A 233 105.11 -61.83 13.95
C LEU A 233 104.30 -61.43 15.18
N ASP A 234 104.96 -61.11 16.30
CA ASP A 234 104.30 -60.69 17.54
C ASP A 234 103.57 -59.34 17.37
N LEU A 235 104.16 -58.40 16.64
CA LEU A 235 103.54 -57.10 16.32
C LEU A 235 102.32 -57.21 15.38
N ALA A 236 102.26 -58.23 14.53
CA ALA A 236 101.16 -58.41 13.58
C ALA A 236 99.94 -59.14 14.17
N ALA A 237 100.13 -60.00 15.18
CA ALA A 237 99.07 -60.87 15.70
C ALA A 237 98.03 -60.16 16.59
N ALA A 238 98.42 -59.11 17.33
CA ALA A 238 97.54 -58.48 18.33
C ALA A 238 96.32 -57.73 17.72
N PRO A 239 96.44 -56.90 16.66
CA PRO A 239 95.30 -56.19 16.07
C PRO A 239 94.27 -57.13 15.41
N LEU A 240 94.72 -58.25 14.84
CA LEU A 240 93.86 -59.23 14.19
C LEU A 240 92.90 -59.90 15.18
N ASN A 241 93.40 -60.31 16.36
CA ASN A 241 92.58 -60.97 17.38
C ASN A 241 91.46 -60.08 17.94
N LEU A 242 91.74 -58.78 18.15
CA LEU A 242 90.72 -57.84 18.64
C LEU A 242 89.62 -57.61 17.60
N SER A 243 90.00 -57.57 16.32
CA SER A 243 89.05 -57.43 15.20
C SER A 243 88.07 -58.62 15.11
N VAL A 244 88.57 -59.84 15.31
CA VAL A 244 87.73 -61.06 15.37
C VAL A 244 86.74 -61.01 16.55
N MET A 245 87.16 -60.50 17.72
CA MET A 245 86.29 -60.36 18.88
C MET A 245 85.13 -59.38 18.64
N CYS A 246 85.40 -58.22 18.02
CA CYS A 246 84.37 -57.23 17.70
C CYS A 246 83.38 -57.76 16.65
N LEU A 247 83.87 -58.41 15.58
CA LEU A 247 83.02 -59.07 14.58
C LEU A 247 82.10 -60.13 15.21
N LYS A 248 82.60 -60.91 16.17
CA LYS A 248 81.79 -61.89 16.90
C LYS A 248 80.64 -61.22 17.67
N ARG A 249 80.91 -60.13 18.41
CA ARG A 249 79.85 -59.37 19.14
C ARG A 249 78.76 -58.85 18.19
N ILE A 250 79.15 -58.28 17.05
CA ILE A 250 78.22 -57.82 16.00
C ILE A 250 77.35 -58.99 15.51
N SER A 251 77.93 -60.16 15.24
CA SER A 251 77.18 -61.36 14.81
C SER A 251 76.21 -61.91 15.86
N GLU A 252 76.46 -61.66 17.15
CA GLU A 252 75.57 -62.00 18.26
C GLU A 252 74.47 -60.93 18.52
N GLY A 253 74.39 -59.88 17.70
CA GLY A 253 73.43 -58.78 17.88
C GLY A 253 73.74 -57.86 19.06
N LYS A 254 74.99 -57.84 19.54
CA LYS A 254 75.44 -57.01 20.67
C LYS A 254 76.43 -55.96 20.19
N ILE A 255 76.18 -54.69 20.52
CA ILE A 255 77.06 -53.57 20.15
C ILE A 255 78.42 -53.72 20.88
N PRO A 256 79.56 -53.76 20.16
CA PRO A 256 80.89 -53.68 20.76
C PRO A 256 81.18 -52.30 21.38
N GLU A 257 82.14 -52.24 22.31
CA GLU A 257 82.69 -50.95 22.74
C GLU A 257 83.54 -50.34 21.63
N ARG A 258 83.52 -49.01 21.50
CA ARG A 258 84.26 -48.29 20.44
C ARG A 258 85.77 -48.45 20.61
N ILE A 259 86.46 -48.79 19.53
CA ILE A 259 87.91 -49.01 19.54
C ILE A 259 88.63 -47.64 19.48
N THR A 260 89.52 -47.39 20.44
CA THR A 260 90.28 -46.12 20.59
C THR A 260 91.70 -46.18 20.00
N ASP A 261 92.50 -47.18 20.39
CA ASP A 261 93.97 -47.14 20.31
C ASP A 261 94.57 -48.02 19.19
N TYR A 262 94.48 -47.56 17.94
CA TYR A 262 95.30 -48.08 16.82
C TYR A 262 95.63 -46.97 15.80
N ALA A 263 96.82 -47.05 15.21
CA ALA A 263 97.35 -46.11 14.21
C ALA A 263 98.04 -46.85 13.04
N GLY A 264 98.32 -46.16 11.93
CA GLY A 264 98.88 -46.76 10.72
C GLY A 264 97.86 -47.61 9.96
N GLY A 265 98.31 -48.71 9.34
CA GLY A 265 97.46 -49.56 8.47
C GLY A 265 96.22 -50.18 9.14
N PHE A 266 96.19 -50.28 10.47
CA PHE A 266 95.02 -50.79 11.20
C PHE A 266 93.97 -49.71 11.53
N LEU A 267 94.21 -48.44 11.14
CA LEU A 267 93.25 -47.35 11.32
C LEU A 267 91.96 -47.59 10.51
N GLU A 268 92.04 -48.19 9.32
CA GLU A 268 90.86 -48.55 8.52
C GLU A 268 89.99 -49.57 9.24
N VAL A 269 90.59 -50.63 9.81
CA VAL A 269 89.86 -51.66 10.56
C VAL A 269 89.13 -51.07 11.76
N LYS A 270 89.78 -50.15 12.50
CA LYS A 270 89.15 -49.38 13.59
C LYS A 270 87.94 -48.59 13.11
N ASN A 271 88.09 -47.86 12.00
CA ASN A 271 87.04 -47.02 11.45
C ASN A 271 85.87 -47.85 10.92
N SER A 272 86.12 -48.98 10.24
CA SER A 272 85.09 -49.89 9.73
C SER A 272 84.28 -50.56 10.86
N ILE A 273 84.93 -50.99 11.94
CA ILE A 273 84.22 -51.57 13.10
C ILE A 273 83.39 -50.50 13.81
N ASN A 274 83.92 -49.29 14.01
CA ASN A 274 83.16 -48.19 14.61
C ASN A 274 81.98 -47.71 13.73
N GLN A 275 82.10 -47.74 12.39
CA GLN A 275 80.97 -47.51 11.48
C GLN A 275 79.90 -48.61 11.59
N CYS A 276 80.30 -49.85 11.87
CA CYS A 276 79.36 -50.94 12.11
C CYS A 276 78.62 -50.76 13.45
N VAL A 277 79.28 -50.21 14.47
CA VAL A 277 78.64 -49.75 15.73
C VAL A 277 77.58 -48.67 15.43
N ASP A 278 77.92 -47.64 14.66
CA ASP A 278 76.99 -46.55 14.28
C ASP A 278 75.74 -47.11 13.56
N GLY A 279 75.92 -48.08 12.65
CA GLY A 279 74.82 -48.76 11.95
C GLY A 279 73.94 -49.63 12.86
N MET A 280 74.49 -50.23 13.91
CA MET A 280 73.71 -50.98 14.90
C MET A 280 72.90 -50.06 15.84
N GLU A 281 73.43 -48.88 16.18
CA GLU A 281 72.69 -47.86 16.94
C GLU A 281 71.46 -47.40 16.14
N ALA A 282 71.59 -47.19 14.82
CA ALA A 282 70.48 -46.87 13.92
C ALA A 282 69.33 -47.91 13.98
N LEU A 283 69.67 -49.20 13.98
CA LEU A 283 68.68 -50.29 14.00
C LEU A 283 67.91 -50.38 15.33
N ILE A 284 68.46 -49.88 16.43
CA ILE A 284 67.76 -49.76 17.71
C ILE A 284 66.71 -48.64 17.66
N GLU A 285 67.08 -47.48 17.12
CA GLU A 285 66.16 -46.33 16.97
C GLU A 285 65.00 -46.68 16.01
N VAL A 286 65.30 -47.38 14.91
CA VAL A 286 64.32 -47.97 13.98
C VAL A 286 63.33 -48.87 14.72
N ARG A 287 63.83 -49.81 15.54
CA ARG A 287 62.98 -50.75 16.30
C ARG A 287 62.03 -50.00 17.23
N ASP A 288 62.53 -48.99 17.94
CA ASP A 288 61.75 -48.28 18.95
C ASP A 288 60.70 -47.34 18.31
N LEU A 289 61.00 -46.77 17.13
CA LEU A 289 60.01 -46.08 16.31
C LEU A 289 58.95 -47.03 15.76
N LEU A 290 59.33 -48.19 15.20
CA LEU A 290 58.36 -49.17 14.70
C LEU A 290 57.44 -49.71 15.81
N ASN A 291 57.96 -49.91 17.03
CA ASN A 291 57.14 -50.25 18.19
C ASN A 291 56.11 -49.15 18.52
N ARG A 292 56.49 -47.86 18.47
CA ARG A 292 55.55 -46.74 18.66
C ARG A 292 54.51 -46.64 17.54
N MET A 293 54.94 -46.80 16.28
CA MET A 293 54.04 -46.83 15.13
C MET A 293 53.04 -47.98 15.22
N SER A 294 53.40 -49.11 15.83
CA SER A 294 52.48 -50.25 16.04
C SER A 294 51.33 -49.96 17.01
N VAL A 295 51.47 -48.94 17.86
CA VAL A 295 50.40 -48.42 18.76
C VAL A 295 49.85 -47.07 18.29
N ASN A 296 50.07 -46.71 17.02
CA ASN A 296 49.66 -45.46 16.38
C ASN A 296 50.31 -44.17 16.91
N ASP A 297 51.46 -44.25 17.61
CA ASP A 297 52.28 -43.06 17.92
C ASP A 297 53.24 -42.74 16.78
N TYR A 298 52.90 -41.71 16.00
CA TYR A 298 53.69 -41.16 14.90
C TYR A 298 54.32 -39.80 15.23
N THR A 299 54.43 -39.44 16.52
CA THR A 299 54.92 -38.11 16.93
C THR A 299 56.43 -37.96 16.84
N HIS A 300 57.17 -39.06 17.01
CA HIS A 300 58.64 -39.07 17.02
C HIS A 300 59.22 -39.41 15.62
N THR A 301 60.49 -39.07 15.42
CA THR A 301 61.26 -39.28 14.17
C THR A 301 62.67 -39.75 14.50
N MET A 302 63.37 -40.33 13.53
CA MET A 302 64.81 -40.61 13.62
C MET A 302 65.56 -39.28 13.72
N GLU A 303 66.34 -39.07 14.79
CA GLU A 303 67.15 -37.86 15.04
C GLU A 303 68.66 -38.11 14.88
N GLY A 304 69.10 -39.37 14.90
CA GLY A 304 70.51 -39.72 14.70
C GLY A 304 71.07 -39.31 13.33
N ARG A 305 72.37 -38.97 13.28
CA ARG A 305 73.10 -38.70 12.03
C ARG A 305 73.66 -40.00 11.47
N PHE A 306 72.94 -40.58 10.52
CA PHE A 306 73.31 -41.82 9.84
C PHE A 306 73.93 -41.53 8.47
N ASN A 307 74.74 -42.47 7.97
CA ASN A 307 75.36 -42.38 6.65
C ASN A 307 74.98 -43.61 5.79
N GLY A 308 74.80 -43.40 4.49
CA GLY A 308 74.53 -44.49 3.53
C GLY A 308 73.15 -45.13 3.74
N ILE A 309 73.07 -46.46 3.68
CA ILE A 309 71.78 -47.19 3.75
C ILE A 309 70.96 -46.88 5.01
N PHE A 310 71.60 -46.48 6.11
CA PHE A 310 70.93 -46.10 7.36
C PHE A 310 70.31 -44.70 7.29
N GLU A 311 70.84 -43.80 6.46
CA GLU A 311 70.25 -42.50 6.14
C GLU A 311 69.00 -42.66 5.26
N GLU A 312 69.07 -43.55 4.25
CA GLU A 312 67.91 -43.93 3.44
C GLU A 312 66.80 -44.56 4.28
N LEU A 313 67.17 -45.43 5.23
CA LEU A 313 66.23 -46.04 6.18
C LEU A 313 65.58 -45.00 7.10
N ALA A 314 66.36 -44.03 7.59
CA ALA A 314 65.86 -42.93 8.41
C ALA A 314 64.87 -42.03 7.64
N SER A 315 65.24 -41.66 6.42
CA SER A 315 64.40 -40.89 5.49
C SER A 315 63.10 -41.64 5.15
N GLY A 316 63.19 -42.95 4.91
CA GLY A 316 62.03 -43.81 4.66
C GLY A 316 61.05 -43.85 5.83
N ILE A 317 61.53 -44.11 7.06
CA ILE A 317 60.68 -44.18 8.26
C ILE A 317 60.08 -42.81 8.60
N ASN A 318 60.89 -41.75 8.59
CA ASN A 318 60.39 -40.39 8.82
C ASN A 318 59.36 -39.99 7.76
N GLY A 319 59.57 -40.39 6.49
CA GLY A 319 58.62 -40.20 5.41
C GLY A 319 57.29 -40.94 5.61
N VAL A 320 57.30 -42.15 6.17
CA VAL A 320 56.06 -42.88 6.52
C VAL A 320 55.34 -42.20 7.69
N SER A 321 56.05 -41.88 8.78
CA SER A 321 55.47 -41.19 9.94
C SER A 321 54.88 -39.83 9.57
N GLN A 322 55.55 -39.04 8.73
CA GLN A 322 55.03 -37.77 8.24
C GLN A 322 53.77 -37.94 7.37
N ARG A 323 53.72 -38.96 6.51
CA ARG A 323 52.54 -39.26 5.68
C ARG A 323 51.34 -39.64 6.53
N ILE A 324 51.50 -40.55 7.49
CA ILE A 324 50.40 -40.95 8.39
C ILE A 324 49.98 -39.77 9.28
N ARG A 325 50.92 -38.95 9.77
CA ARG A 325 50.58 -37.73 10.52
C ARG A 325 49.76 -36.73 9.69
N ASN A 326 50.08 -36.56 8.40
CA ASN A 326 49.28 -35.73 7.50
C ASN A 326 47.91 -36.35 7.21
N THR A 327 47.82 -37.68 7.07
CA THR A 327 46.53 -38.39 6.96
C THR A 327 45.66 -38.17 8.20
N ILE A 328 46.23 -38.28 9.41
CA ILE A 328 45.52 -38.02 10.67
C ILE A 328 45.05 -36.56 10.74
N ARG A 329 45.88 -35.59 10.33
CA ARG A 329 45.49 -34.17 10.24
C ARG A 329 44.25 -34.02 9.34
N ILE A 330 44.33 -34.46 8.10
CA ILE A 330 43.21 -34.37 7.14
C ILE A 330 41.95 -35.06 7.67
N LEU A 331 42.08 -36.21 8.35
CA LEU A 331 40.92 -36.89 8.95
C LEU A 331 40.29 -36.10 10.10
N ASN A 332 41.08 -35.36 10.88
CA ASN A 332 40.55 -34.43 11.89
C ASN A 332 39.87 -33.23 11.21
N ASP A 333 40.50 -32.66 10.19
CA ASP A 333 39.96 -31.51 9.44
C ASP A 333 38.59 -31.88 8.81
N ILE A 334 38.48 -33.05 8.18
CA ILE A 334 37.21 -33.62 7.69
C ILE A 334 36.18 -33.81 8.83
N ALA A 335 36.62 -34.24 10.02
CA ALA A 335 35.72 -34.41 11.18
C ALA A 335 35.22 -33.08 11.75
N GLU A 336 35.97 -31.99 11.59
CA GLU A 336 35.56 -30.62 11.90
C GLU A 336 34.76 -29.96 10.76
N GLY A 337 34.73 -30.59 9.57
CA GLY A 337 34.01 -30.12 8.39
C GLY A 337 34.83 -29.28 7.41
N ASP A 338 36.16 -29.20 7.59
CA ASP A 338 37.07 -28.55 6.66
C ASP A 338 37.51 -29.56 5.57
N LEU A 339 37.26 -29.20 4.31
CA LEU A 339 37.58 -30.02 3.13
C LEU A 339 38.64 -29.35 2.23
N SER A 340 39.31 -28.29 2.70
CA SER A 340 40.23 -27.46 1.92
C SER A 340 41.43 -28.22 1.34
N ASP A 341 41.86 -29.33 1.95
CA ASP A 341 42.91 -30.20 1.43
C ASP A 341 42.55 -30.93 0.11
N LEU A 342 41.27 -30.98 -0.29
CA LEU A 342 40.82 -31.81 -1.42
C LEU A 342 41.55 -31.47 -2.73
N ASP A 343 41.68 -30.18 -3.05
CA ASP A 343 42.40 -29.70 -4.24
C ASP A 343 43.87 -30.11 -4.24
N ASP A 344 44.53 -30.11 -3.07
CA ASP A 344 45.93 -30.49 -2.94
C ASP A 344 46.11 -32.02 -2.98
N LEU A 345 45.15 -32.79 -2.45
CA LEU A 345 45.12 -34.24 -2.63
C LEU A 345 44.93 -34.63 -4.10
N HIS A 346 44.09 -33.91 -4.87
CA HIS A 346 43.94 -34.13 -6.31
C HIS A 346 45.26 -33.89 -7.07
N LYS A 347 46.00 -32.83 -6.72
CA LYS A 347 47.33 -32.54 -7.31
C LYS A 347 48.38 -33.60 -6.96
N ILE A 348 48.32 -34.16 -5.76
CA ILE A 348 49.21 -35.25 -5.32
C ILE A 348 48.87 -36.57 -6.02
N GLY A 349 47.59 -36.87 -6.19
CA GLY A 349 47.09 -38.08 -6.84
C GLY A 349 47.56 -39.39 -6.17
N LYS A 350 47.60 -40.47 -6.96
CA LYS A 350 48.18 -41.76 -6.53
C LYS A 350 49.70 -41.67 -6.44
N ARG A 351 50.27 -42.08 -5.31
CA ARG A 351 51.73 -42.15 -5.11
C ARG A 351 52.35 -43.49 -5.56
N SER A 352 51.52 -44.46 -5.93
CA SER A 352 51.88 -45.79 -6.46
C SER A 352 50.67 -46.41 -7.16
N GLU A 353 50.85 -47.39 -8.05
CA GLU A 353 49.73 -48.13 -8.66
C GLU A 353 48.83 -48.79 -7.59
N ASN A 354 49.46 -49.29 -6.52
CA ASN A 354 48.83 -49.92 -5.37
C ASN A 354 48.37 -48.92 -4.28
N ASP A 355 48.49 -47.61 -4.50
CA ASP A 355 47.99 -46.60 -3.56
C ASP A 355 46.47 -46.58 -3.56
N MET A 356 45.88 -47.11 -2.48
CA MET A 356 44.45 -47.07 -2.20
C MET A 356 44.08 -46.01 -1.16
N LEU A 357 45.06 -45.43 -0.44
CA LEU A 357 44.79 -44.46 0.62
C LEU A 357 44.39 -43.11 0.03
N MET A 358 45.21 -42.57 -0.87
CA MET A 358 44.93 -41.29 -1.53
C MET A 358 43.59 -41.30 -2.30
N PRO A 359 43.28 -42.28 -3.17
CA PRO A 359 42.00 -42.31 -3.88
C PRO A 359 40.77 -42.50 -2.97
N SER A 360 40.91 -43.25 -1.88
CA SER A 360 39.80 -43.46 -0.94
C SER A 360 39.50 -42.21 -0.12
N MET A 361 40.54 -41.48 0.31
CA MET A 361 40.38 -40.17 0.96
C MET A 361 39.77 -39.14 0.01
N ILE A 362 40.26 -39.07 -1.24
CA ILE A 362 39.69 -38.22 -2.29
C ILE A 362 38.21 -38.54 -2.50
N LYS A 363 37.84 -39.79 -2.82
CA LYS A 363 36.43 -40.17 -3.04
C LYS A 363 35.57 -39.93 -1.79
N MET A 364 36.13 -40.05 -0.58
CA MET A 364 35.41 -39.72 0.66
C MET A 364 35.11 -38.22 0.76
N MET A 365 36.11 -37.36 0.56
CA MET A 365 35.95 -35.91 0.59
C MET A 365 35.06 -35.39 -0.55
N GLU A 366 35.20 -35.92 -1.78
CA GLU A 366 34.32 -35.61 -2.91
C GLU A 366 32.84 -35.89 -2.60
N ASN A 367 32.53 -37.03 -1.98
CA ASN A 367 31.15 -37.37 -1.59
C ASN A 367 30.61 -36.44 -0.48
N ILE A 368 31.44 -36.08 0.50
CA ILE A 368 31.03 -35.15 1.58
C ILE A 368 30.80 -33.75 0.99
N GLN A 369 31.75 -33.23 0.21
CA GLN A 369 31.65 -31.92 -0.45
C GLN A 369 30.39 -31.85 -1.34
N GLY A 370 30.20 -32.82 -2.23
CA GLY A 370 29.02 -32.87 -3.09
C GLY A 370 27.71 -32.96 -2.31
N SER A 371 27.67 -33.71 -1.20
CA SER A 371 26.48 -33.80 -0.34
C SER A 371 26.18 -32.46 0.36
N VAL A 372 27.21 -31.74 0.81
CA VAL A 372 27.09 -30.40 1.41
C VAL A 372 26.62 -29.36 0.38
N ASP A 373 27.18 -29.41 -0.84
CA ASP A 373 26.81 -28.51 -1.93
C ASP A 373 25.36 -28.72 -2.38
N GLU A 374 24.93 -29.97 -2.55
CA GLU A 374 23.54 -30.28 -2.93
C GLU A 374 22.56 -29.96 -1.79
N ALA A 375 22.93 -30.22 -0.53
CA ALA A 375 22.14 -29.80 0.62
C ALA A 375 22.00 -28.27 0.71
N SER A 376 23.07 -27.51 0.44
CA SER A 376 23.03 -26.05 0.36
C SER A 376 22.19 -25.55 -0.82
N ARG A 377 22.29 -26.20 -1.98
CA ARG A 377 21.48 -25.90 -3.16
C ARG A 377 19.98 -26.12 -2.91
N LEU A 378 19.60 -27.26 -2.33
CA LEU A 378 18.21 -27.54 -1.93
C LEU A 378 17.72 -26.54 -0.87
N THR A 379 18.55 -26.23 0.13
CA THR A 379 18.21 -25.23 1.17
C THR A 379 17.97 -23.85 0.58
N ASN A 380 18.84 -23.38 -0.33
CA ASN A 380 18.66 -22.11 -1.03
C ASN A 380 17.40 -22.11 -1.90
N ALA A 381 17.07 -23.22 -2.57
CA ALA A 381 15.82 -23.33 -3.33
C ALA A 381 14.57 -23.26 -2.44
N VAL A 382 14.61 -23.81 -1.22
CA VAL A 382 13.52 -23.65 -0.23
C VAL A 382 13.40 -22.19 0.24
N ILE A 383 14.53 -21.52 0.53
CA ILE A 383 14.57 -20.09 0.91
C ILE A 383 14.00 -19.20 -0.21
N GLU A 384 14.30 -19.52 -1.47
CA GLU A 384 13.77 -18.83 -2.65
C GLU A 384 12.34 -19.25 -3.04
N GLY A 385 11.70 -20.18 -2.30
CA GLY A 385 10.35 -20.68 -2.58
C GLY A 385 10.21 -21.61 -3.79
N LYS A 386 11.31 -22.09 -4.36
CA LYS A 386 11.38 -22.96 -5.55
C LYS A 386 11.18 -24.44 -5.20
N LEU A 387 10.07 -24.77 -4.55
CA LEU A 387 9.78 -26.09 -3.96
C LEU A 387 9.64 -27.27 -4.96
N THR A 388 9.68 -27.01 -6.27
CA THR A 388 9.59 -28.02 -7.33
C THR A 388 10.95 -28.45 -7.91
N MET A 389 12.06 -27.94 -7.38
CA MET A 389 13.40 -28.33 -7.81
C MET A 389 13.67 -29.82 -7.48
N ARG A 390 14.24 -30.55 -8.44
CA ARG A 390 14.72 -31.92 -8.23
C ARG A 390 16.20 -31.90 -7.88
N SER A 391 16.58 -32.80 -6.97
CA SER A 391 17.98 -33.10 -6.69
C SER A 391 18.65 -33.85 -7.84
N ASP A 392 19.98 -33.78 -7.90
CA ASP A 392 20.82 -34.63 -8.75
C ASP A 392 21.43 -35.75 -7.90
N SER A 393 20.67 -36.81 -7.65
CA SER A 393 21.07 -37.91 -6.77
C SER A 393 21.77 -39.07 -7.49
N ASP A 394 21.85 -39.04 -8.82
CA ASP A 394 22.46 -40.10 -9.65
C ASP A 394 23.97 -40.26 -9.38
N HIS A 395 24.65 -39.17 -9.01
CA HIS A 395 26.08 -39.12 -8.74
C HIS A 395 26.50 -39.70 -7.37
N PHE A 396 25.55 -39.89 -6.44
CA PHE A 396 25.81 -40.43 -5.11
C PHE A 396 25.52 -41.94 -5.04
N GLU A 397 26.21 -42.67 -4.16
CA GLU A 397 26.02 -44.12 -3.96
C GLU A 397 25.69 -44.43 -2.48
N GLY A 398 24.85 -45.45 -2.24
CA GLY A 398 24.50 -45.91 -0.90
C GLY A 398 23.80 -44.83 -0.05
N ALA A 399 24.19 -44.73 1.23
CA ALA A 399 23.57 -43.84 2.21
C ALA A 399 23.59 -42.34 1.81
N TRP A 400 24.57 -41.91 1.00
CA TRP A 400 24.61 -40.53 0.48
C TRP A 400 23.44 -40.25 -0.48
N ARG A 401 23.08 -41.23 -1.33
CA ARG A 401 21.91 -41.12 -2.20
C ARG A 401 20.61 -41.09 -1.39
N GLU A 402 20.48 -41.98 -0.39
CA GLU A 402 19.30 -42.03 0.48
C GLU A 402 19.07 -40.71 1.23
N LEU A 403 20.14 -40.02 1.64
CA LEU A 403 20.06 -38.70 2.28
C LEU A 403 19.53 -37.62 1.31
N ILE A 404 20.12 -37.53 0.10
CA ILE A 404 19.71 -36.53 -0.90
C ILE A 404 18.29 -36.79 -1.41
N ASP A 405 17.93 -38.05 -1.69
CA ASP A 405 16.57 -38.44 -2.07
C ASP A 405 15.58 -38.15 -0.93
N GLY A 406 15.95 -38.39 0.33
CA GLY A 406 15.16 -38.06 1.50
C GLY A 406 14.89 -36.55 1.64
N MET A 407 15.91 -35.72 1.42
CA MET A 407 15.76 -34.26 1.39
C MET A 407 14.82 -33.80 0.26
N SER A 408 14.98 -34.35 -0.96
CA SER A 408 14.10 -34.04 -2.08
C SER A 408 12.66 -34.54 -1.85
N HIS A 409 12.48 -35.64 -1.12
CA HIS A 409 11.15 -36.16 -0.78
C HIS A 409 10.41 -35.24 0.20
N ILE A 410 11.10 -34.74 1.25
CA ILE A 410 10.53 -33.73 2.17
C ILE A 410 10.06 -32.49 1.39
N MET A 411 10.89 -31.97 0.49
CA MET A 411 10.59 -30.81 -0.35
C MET A 411 9.35 -31.05 -1.23
N ALA A 412 9.25 -32.24 -1.84
CA ALA A 412 8.09 -32.63 -2.64
C ALA A 412 6.80 -32.79 -1.81
N GLU A 413 6.84 -33.39 -0.61
CA GLU A 413 5.67 -33.51 0.26
C GLU A 413 5.20 -32.16 0.81
N VAL A 414 6.11 -31.23 1.12
CA VAL A 414 5.79 -29.84 1.52
C VAL A 414 5.21 -29.04 0.35
N SER A 415 5.67 -29.28 -0.88
CA SER A 415 5.16 -28.58 -2.07
C SER A 415 3.69 -28.87 -2.36
N LYS A 416 3.19 -30.09 -2.08
CA LYS A 416 1.80 -30.50 -2.40
C LYS A 416 0.72 -29.63 -1.73
N PRO A 417 0.65 -29.48 -0.39
CA PRO A 417 -0.38 -28.66 0.25
C PRO A 417 -0.27 -27.18 -0.13
N LEU A 418 0.96 -26.67 -0.28
CA LEU A 418 1.18 -25.26 -0.67
C LEU A 418 0.70 -25.00 -2.11
N GLN A 419 0.92 -25.95 -3.03
CA GLN A 419 0.42 -25.85 -4.40
C GLN A 419 -1.11 -25.96 -4.44
N GLU A 420 -1.74 -26.93 -3.75
CA GLU A 420 -3.20 -27.06 -3.73
C GLU A 420 -3.87 -25.82 -3.10
N VAL A 421 -3.31 -25.27 -2.01
CA VAL A 421 -3.78 -24.00 -1.43
C VAL A 421 -3.62 -22.84 -2.41
N SER A 422 -2.52 -22.78 -3.18
CA SER A 422 -2.32 -21.76 -4.22
C SER A 422 -3.34 -21.88 -5.36
N GLU A 423 -3.67 -23.10 -5.78
CA GLU A 423 -4.70 -23.38 -6.79
C GLU A 423 -6.11 -22.97 -6.30
N VAL A 424 -6.47 -23.33 -5.06
CA VAL A 424 -7.74 -22.92 -4.44
C VAL A 424 -7.82 -21.40 -4.29
N MET A 425 -6.75 -20.74 -3.80
CA MET A 425 -6.68 -19.28 -3.75
C MET A 425 -6.77 -18.63 -5.14
N GLY A 426 -6.21 -19.28 -6.16
CA GLY A 426 -6.32 -18.86 -7.56
C GLY A 426 -7.76 -18.85 -8.07
N GLU A 427 -8.55 -19.87 -7.70
CA GLU A 427 -9.98 -19.97 -8.02
C GLU A 427 -10.83 -19.00 -7.17
N MET A 428 -10.50 -18.83 -5.88
CA MET A 428 -11.14 -17.81 -5.02
C MET A 428 -10.95 -16.39 -5.56
N ARG A 429 -9.75 -16.06 -6.07
CA ARG A 429 -9.45 -14.78 -6.75
C ARG A 429 -10.32 -14.55 -7.99
N LEU A 430 -10.79 -15.63 -8.65
CA LEU A 430 -11.74 -15.58 -9.75
C LEU A 430 -13.22 -15.62 -9.30
N GLY A 431 -13.49 -15.53 -8.00
CA GLY A 431 -14.83 -15.60 -7.41
C GLY A 431 -15.42 -17.01 -7.32
N ARG A 432 -14.65 -18.06 -7.63
CA ARG A 432 -15.15 -19.44 -7.71
C ARG A 432 -15.01 -20.16 -6.36
N LEU A 433 -15.89 -19.82 -5.42
CA LEU A 433 -15.87 -20.37 -4.05
C LEU A 433 -16.37 -21.82 -3.90
N GLN A 434 -16.50 -22.59 -4.99
CA GLN A 434 -16.95 -24.00 -4.95
C GLN A 434 -15.77 -24.99 -4.86
N THR A 435 -14.54 -24.52 -5.02
CA THR A 435 -13.33 -25.30 -4.78
C THR A 435 -12.98 -25.35 -3.30
N SER A 436 -12.21 -26.36 -2.93
CA SER A 436 -11.78 -26.64 -1.56
C SER A 436 -10.47 -27.41 -1.62
N VAL A 437 -9.63 -27.30 -0.60
CA VAL A 437 -8.48 -28.19 -0.40
C VAL A 437 -9.01 -29.58 -0.06
N ARG A 438 -8.60 -30.60 -0.82
CA ARG A 438 -9.08 -31.99 -0.72
C ARG A 438 -7.98 -32.97 -0.33
N GLY A 439 -6.71 -32.58 -0.41
CA GLY A 439 -5.59 -33.41 0.02
C GLY A 439 -5.69 -33.84 1.48
N ALA A 440 -5.41 -35.12 1.75
CA ALA A 440 -5.42 -35.70 3.08
C ALA A 440 -4.09 -35.41 3.81
N TYR A 441 -3.95 -34.17 4.28
CA TYR A 441 -2.75 -33.71 4.99
C TYR A 441 -2.77 -34.06 6.48
N GLN A 442 -1.63 -33.86 7.15
CA GLN A 442 -1.41 -34.14 8.57
C GLN A 442 -0.88 -32.87 9.27
N GLY A 443 -1.09 -32.76 10.58
CA GLY A 443 -0.57 -31.65 11.40
C GLY A 443 -0.97 -30.26 10.86
N ASP A 444 -0.01 -29.34 10.86
CA ASP A 444 -0.19 -27.93 10.49
C ASP A 444 -0.74 -27.75 9.06
N PHE A 445 -0.38 -28.64 8.12
CA PHE A 445 -0.91 -28.60 6.75
C PHE A 445 -2.41 -28.95 6.69
N ASN A 446 -2.89 -29.85 7.55
CA ASN A 446 -4.32 -30.08 7.71
C ASN A 446 -5.03 -28.88 8.36
N GLN A 447 -4.40 -28.24 9.35
CA GLN A 447 -4.96 -27.02 9.94
C GLN A 447 -5.08 -25.90 8.89
N LEU A 448 -4.06 -25.69 8.06
CA LEU A 448 -4.10 -24.75 6.93
C LEU A 448 -5.23 -25.09 5.95
N ALA A 449 -5.33 -26.36 5.52
CA ALA A 449 -6.40 -26.82 4.64
C ALA A 449 -7.80 -26.56 5.22
N GLN A 450 -7.99 -26.85 6.51
CA GLN A 450 -9.25 -26.59 7.22
C GLN A 450 -9.55 -25.08 7.32
N SER A 451 -8.57 -24.24 7.67
CA SER A 451 -8.76 -22.79 7.72
C SER A 451 -9.16 -22.19 6.37
N ILE A 452 -8.53 -22.62 5.27
CA ILE A 452 -8.90 -22.21 3.90
C ILE A 452 -10.33 -22.67 3.56
N ASN A 453 -10.68 -23.91 3.88
CA ASN A 453 -12.00 -24.46 3.59
C ASN A 453 -13.13 -23.78 4.39
N ILE A 454 -12.90 -23.48 5.67
CA ILE A 454 -13.83 -22.72 6.53
C ILE A 454 -14.00 -21.31 5.97
N PHE A 455 -12.91 -20.57 5.75
CA PHE A 455 -12.96 -19.21 5.21
C PHE A 455 -13.67 -19.13 3.84
N THR A 456 -13.41 -20.10 2.96
CA THR A 456 -14.13 -20.22 1.67
C THR A 456 -15.62 -20.47 1.87
N SER A 457 -16.00 -21.27 2.88
CA SER A 457 -17.40 -21.55 3.21
C SER A 457 -18.12 -20.35 3.80
N ASP A 458 -17.45 -19.57 4.66
CA ASP A 458 -18.00 -18.36 5.26
C ASP A 458 -18.22 -17.29 4.18
N LEU A 459 -17.22 -17.02 3.33
CA LEU A 459 -17.34 -16.12 2.17
C LEU A 459 -18.49 -16.55 1.24
N ARG A 460 -18.59 -17.85 0.92
CA ARG A 460 -19.66 -18.38 0.07
C ARG A 460 -21.04 -18.12 0.68
N SER A 461 -21.15 -18.25 2.00
CA SER A 461 -22.40 -18.03 2.70
C SER A 461 -22.79 -16.55 2.76
N VAL A 462 -21.82 -15.64 3.02
CA VAL A 462 -22.04 -14.19 2.96
C VAL A 462 -22.54 -13.79 1.57
N ILE A 463 -21.90 -14.25 0.50
CA ILE A 463 -22.31 -13.97 -0.88
C ILE A 463 -23.69 -14.57 -1.20
N SER A 464 -23.99 -15.76 -0.68
CA SER A 464 -25.32 -16.38 -0.83
C SER A 464 -26.41 -15.53 -0.17
N ASP A 465 -26.21 -15.07 1.08
CA ASP A 465 -27.18 -14.24 1.79
C ASP A 465 -27.36 -12.87 1.14
N ILE A 466 -26.28 -12.24 0.65
CA ILE A 466 -26.38 -11.01 -0.16
C ILE A 466 -27.23 -11.27 -1.40
N THR A 467 -26.93 -12.34 -2.15
CA THR A 467 -27.61 -12.67 -3.42
C THR A 467 -29.10 -12.97 -3.19
N LEU A 468 -29.43 -13.70 -2.13
CA LEU A 468 -30.81 -14.00 -1.75
C LEU A 468 -31.56 -12.74 -1.33
N THR A 469 -31.04 -11.98 -0.35
CA THR A 469 -31.73 -10.80 0.19
C THR A 469 -31.87 -9.69 -0.85
N VAL A 470 -30.81 -9.35 -1.58
CA VAL A 470 -30.86 -8.34 -2.65
C VAL A 470 -31.75 -8.83 -3.81
N GLY A 471 -31.72 -10.11 -4.14
CA GLY A 471 -32.60 -10.70 -5.15
C GLY A 471 -34.08 -10.62 -4.77
N GLN A 472 -34.43 -10.81 -3.49
CA GLN A 472 -35.78 -10.65 -2.98
C GLN A 472 -36.21 -9.17 -2.99
N ILE A 473 -35.35 -8.24 -2.53
CA ILE A 473 -35.60 -6.80 -2.60
C ILE A 473 -35.85 -6.35 -4.05
N ALA A 474 -35.01 -6.79 -5.00
CA ALA A 474 -35.16 -6.50 -6.42
C ALA A 474 -36.45 -7.10 -7.03
N GLY A 475 -36.90 -8.25 -6.52
CA GLY A 475 -38.20 -8.85 -6.82
C GLY A 475 -39.39 -8.21 -6.09
N GLY A 476 -39.18 -7.11 -5.36
CA GLY A 476 -40.21 -6.42 -4.57
C GLY A 476 -40.55 -7.08 -3.23
N ASN A 477 -39.97 -8.23 -2.88
CA ASN A 477 -40.24 -8.91 -1.62
C ASN A 477 -39.39 -8.32 -0.48
N LEU A 478 -39.98 -7.38 0.27
CA LEU A 478 -39.40 -6.77 1.47
C LEU A 478 -39.82 -7.52 2.76
N ALA A 479 -40.72 -8.50 2.66
CA ALA A 479 -41.19 -9.36 3.75
C ALA A 479 -40.21 -10.51 4.08
N VAL A 480 -38.94 -10.37 3.71
CA VAL A 480 -37.87 -11.33 4.03
C VAL A 480 -37.49 -11.27 5.50
N ASP A 481 -37.05 -12.42 6.01
CA ASP A 481 -36.48 -12.55 7.34
C ASP A 481 -35.10 -11.88 7.40
N ARG A 482 -34.67 -11.50 8.61
CA ARG A 482 -33.40 -10.80 8.80
C ARG A 482 -32.24 -11.71 8.40
N VAL A 483 -31.24 -11.14 7.72
CA VAL A 483 -29.97 -11.82 7.46
C VAL A 483 -29.32 -12.16 8.80
N ARG A 484 -28.81 -13.39 8.91
CA ARG A 484 -28.14 -13.90 10.10
C ARG A 484 -26.91 -13.05 10.45
N GLU A 485 -26.61 -12.99 11.74
CA GLU A 485 -25.50 -12.18 12.26
C GLU A 485 -24.16 -12.84 11.97
N TYR A 486 -23.31 -12.15 11.21
CA TYR A 486 -21.94 -12.55 10.92
C TYR A 486 -20.96 -12.00 11.96
N GLN A 487 -19.80 -12.64 12.10
CA GLN A 487 -18.74 -12.22 13.02
C GLN A 487 -17.66 -11.37 12.32
N GLY A 488 -17.01 -10.48 13.08
CA GLY A 488 -16.00 -9.55 12.56
C GLY A 488 -16.58 -8.59 11.51
N ASP A 489 -15.76 -8.12 10.57
CA ASP A 489 -16.14 -7.11 9.57
C ASP A 489 -17.34 -7.50 8.67
N PHE A 490 -17.67 -8.80 8.60
CA PHE A 490 -18.87 -9.28 7.89
C PHE A 490 -20.18 -8.91 8.58
N SER A 491 -20.18 -8.59 9.88
CA SER A 491 -21.38 -8.19 10.63
C SER A 491 -22.07 -6.98 9.99
N HIS A 492 -21.27 -5.99 9.56
CA HIS A 492 -21.74 -4.76 8.92
C HIS A 492 -22.48 -5.02 7.60
N ILE A 493 -22.20 -6.12 6.91
CA ILE A 493 -22.95 -6.53 5.72
C ILE A 493 -24.36 -6.99 6.11
N SER A 494 -24.48 -7.86 7.13
CA SER A 494 -25.79 -8.27 7.66
C SER A 494 -26.58 -7.08 8.23
N GLU A 495 -25.93 -6.16 8.95
CA GLU A 495 -26.55 -4.93 9.44
C GLU A 495 -27.06 -4.05 8.28
N ALA A 496 -26.22 -3.78 7.28
CA ALA A 496 -26.58 -2.94 6.14
C ALA A 496 -27.75 -3.53 5.32
N LEU A 497 -27.74 -4.84 5.03
CA LEU A 497 -28.84 -5.51 4.32
C LEU A 497 -30.16 -5.46 5.11
N ASN A 498 -30.07 -5.67 6.43
CA ASN A 498 -31.24 -5.58 7.31
C ASN A 498 -31.76 -4.13 7.35
N ASN A 499 -30.90 -3.13 7.53
CA ASN A 499 -31.29 -1.72 7.56
C ASN A 499 -31.91 -1.25 6.24
N ILE A 500 -31.36 -1.65 5.08
CA ILE A 500 -31.97 -1.38 3.77
C ILE A 500 -33.39 -1.98 3.69
N THR A 501 -33.55 -3.23 4.15
CA THR A 501 -34.85 -3.91 4.16
C THR A 501 -35.84 -3.20 5.10
N ASP A 502 -35.39 -2.80 6.28
CA ASP A 502 -36.21 -2.14 7.30
C ASP A 502 -36.65 -0.75 6.82
N SER A 503 -35.74 0.10 6.33
CA SER A 503 -36.06 1.44 5.81
C SER A 503 -36.94 1.39 4.55
N LEU A 504 -36.77 0.40 3.67
CA LEU A 504 -37.67 0.25 2.52
C LEU A 504 -39.07 -0.23 2.95
N ASN A 505 -39.19 -1.10 3.96
CA ASN A 505 -40.49 -1.44 4.54
C ASN A 505 -41.19 -0.21 5.12
N GLU A 506 -40.46 0.61 5.89
CA GLU A 506 -40.98 1.83 6.52
C GLU A 506 -41.47 2.84 5.47
N VAL A 507 -40.62 3.21 4.50
CA VAL A 507 -40.96 4.19 3.46
C VAL A 507 -42.16 3.73 2.61
N MET A 508 -42.20 2.46 2.20
CA MET A 508 -43.33 1.92 1.44
C MET A 508 -44.61 1.81 2.29
N GLY A 509 -44.47 1.49 3.58
CA GLY A 509 -45.58 1.46 4.53
C GLY A 509 -46.21 2.83 4.75
N GLU A 510 -45.38 3.87 4.95
CA GLU A 510 -45.83 5.26 5.04
C GLU A 510 -46.41 5.77 3.72
N MET A 511 -45.84 5.42 2.56
CA MET A 511 -46.44 5.73 1.25
C MET A 511 -47.84 5.11 1.09
N ASN A 512 -48.05 3.86 1.52
CA ASN A 512 -49.37 3.24 1.49
C ASN A 512 -50.37 3.97 2.40
N LYS A 513 -49.97 4.29 3.65
CA LYS A 513 -50.81 5.05 4.60
C LYS A 513 -51.17 6.44 4.07
N ALA A 514 -50.19 7.15 3.51
CA ALA A 514 -50.41 8.48 2.91
C ALA A 514 -51.35 8.39 1.70
N SER A 515 -51.22 7.35 0.86
CA SER A 515 -52.15 7.11 -0.26
C SER A 515 -53.58 6.88 0.24
N ASP A 516 -53.77 6.05 1.28
CA ASP A 516 -55.07 5.84 1.92
C ASP A 516 -55.68 7.13 2.48
N GLN A 517 -54.85 7.99 3.09
CA GLN A 517 -55.29 9.31 3.58
C GLN A 517 -55.67 10.26 2.45
N VAL A 518 -54.91 10.33 1.35
CA VAL A 518 -55.26 11.14 0.17
C VAL A 518 -56.54 10.65 -0.49
N ALA A 519 -56.73 9.34 -0.65
CA ALA A 519 -57.95 8.77 -1.21
C ALA A 519 -59.18 9.03 -0.32
N ALA A 520 -59.04 8.92 1.01
CA ALA A 520 -60.10 9.25 1.96
C ALA A 520 -60.44 10.75 1.96
N GLY A 521 -59.43 11.62 2.04
CA GLY A 521 -59.59 13.07 2.01
C GLY A 521 -60.21 13.56 0.70
N SER A 522 -59.80 13.01 -0.44
CA SER A 522 -60.34 13.37 -1.75
C SER A 522 -61.82 12.99 -1.87
N ARG A 523 -62.23 11.79 -1.43
CA ARG A 523 -63.66 11.43 -1.37
C ARG A 523 -64.46 12.41 -0.52
N GLN A 524 -63.95 12.79 0.66
CA GLN A 524 -64.61 13.77 1.53
C GLN A 524 -64.73 15.17 0.89
N VAL A 525 -63.72 15.62 0.14
CA VAL A 525 -63.79 16.88 -0.62
C VAL A 525 -64.79 16.77 -1.78
N SER A 526 -64.86 15.63 -2.47
CA SER A 526 -65.84 15.40 -3.54
C SER A 526 -67.28 15.43 -3.00
N GLU A 527 -67.57 14.71 -1.92
CA GLU A 527 -68.88 14.72 -1.25
C GLU A 527 -69.28 16.12 -0.74
N GLY A 528 -68.33 16.84 -0.13
CA GLY A 528 -68.52 18.23 0.30
C GLY A 528 -68.77 19.19 -0.87
N SER A 529 -68.08 18.99 -1.99
CA SER A 529 -68.26 19.78 -3.21
C SER A 529 -69.62 19.51 -3.85
N GLN A 530 -70.03 18.25 -3.96
CA GLN A 530 -71.36 17.91 -4.49
C GLN A 530 -72.49 18.47 -3.61
N SER A 531 -72.30 18.47 -2.28
CA SER A 531 -73.21 19.14 -1.33
C SER A 531 -73.25 20.66 -1.54
N LEU A 532 -72.10 21.30 -1.82
CA LEU A 532 -72.01 22.72 -2.13
C LEU A 532 -72.67 23.06 -3.47
N SER A 533 -72.54 22.21 -4.49
CA SER A 533 -73.21 22.38 -5.80
C SER A 533 -74.73 22.29 -5.67
N GLN A 534 -75.24 21.31 -4.89
CA GLN A 534 -76.66 21.23 -4.57
C GLN A 534 -77.13 22.47 -3.78
N GLY A 535 -76.43 22.86 -2.72
CA GLY A 535 -76.77 24.05 -1.94
C GLY A 535 -76.72 25.34 -2.77
N SER A 536 -75.83 25.44 -3.74
CA SER A 536 -75.76 26.56 -4.70
C SER A 536 -76.97 26.55 -5.65
N THR A 537 -77.42 25.37 -6.09
CA THR A 537 -78.64 25.23 -6.90
C THR A 537 -79.90 25.66 -6.13
N GLU A 538 -80.01 25.26 -4.87
CA GLU A 538 -81.09 25.69 -3.96
C GLU A 538 -81.03 27.20 -3.67
N GLN A 539 -79.83 27.76 -3.48
CA GLN A 539 -79.62 29.21 -3.38
C GLN A 539 -80.01 29.96 -4.67
N ALA A 540 -79.74 29.41 -5.85
CA ALA A 540 -80.13 30.04 -7.11
C ALA A 540 -81.66 30.19 -7.22
N SER A 541 -82.42 29.17 -6.80
CA SER A 541 -83.89 29.23 -6.76
C SER A 541 -84.39 30.30 -5.78
N THR A 542 -83.84 30.35 -4.56
CA THR A 542 -84.27 31.34 -3.55
C THR A 542 -83.88 32.78 -3.94
N VAL A 543 -82.75 32.98 -4.61
CA VAL A 543 -82.35 34.27 -5.21
C VAL A 543 -83.32 34.70 -6.31
N GLN A 544 -83.79 33.78 -7.16
CA GLN A 544 -84.81 34.09 -8.19
C GLN A 544 -86.15 34.48 -7.56
N GLU A 545 -86.59 33.77 -6.52
CA GLU A 545 -87.84 34.07 -5.79
C GLU A 545 -87.77 35.41 -5.03
N LEU A 546 -86.62 35.72 -4.43
CA LEU A 546 -86.33 37.04 -3.85
C LEU A 546 -86.35 38.16 -4.89
N ALA A 547 -85.73 37.95 -6.07
CA ALA A 547 -85.73 38.95 -7.15
C ALA A 547 -87.15 39.21 -7.69
N ALA A 548 -87.98 38.18 -7.82
CA ALA A 548 -89.40 38.33 -8.16
C ALA A 548 -90.16 39.13 -7.08
N SER A 549 -89.99 38.77 -5.81
CA SER A 549 -90.62 39.45 -4.67
C SER A 549 -90.20 40.93 -4.56
N ILE A 550 -88.91 41.23 -4.74
CA ILE A 550 -88.38 42.61 -4.74
C ILE A 550 -88.89 43.40 -5.95
N THR A 551 -89.10 42.77 -7.10
CA THR A 551 -89.71 43.41 -8.28
C THR A 551 -91.19 43.75 -8.04
N GLU A 552 -91.94 42.89 -7.36
CA GLU A 552 -93.32 43.19 -6.94
C GLU A 552 -93.37 44.33 -5.91
N ILE A 553 -92.50 44.29 -4.90
CA ILE A 553 -92.38 45.38 -3.90
C ILE A 553 -92.01 46.69 -4.60
N ALA A 554 -91.10 46.70 -5.58
CA ALA A 554 -90.75 47.89 -6.37
C ALA A 554 -91.98 48.49 -7.07
N ALA A 555 -92.84 47.64 -7.65
CA ALA A 555 -94.07 48.06 -8.31
C ALA A 555 -95.09 48.63 -7.29
N GLN A 556 -95.27 47.97 -6.14
CA GLN A 556 -96.15 48.43 -5.07
C GLN A 556 -95.68 49.75 -4.44
N THR A 557 -94.39 49.90 -4.13
CA THR A 557 -93.79 51.15 -3.63
C THR A 557 -93.98 52.30 -4.62
N LYS A 558 -93.79 52.05 -5.93
CA LYS A 558 -94.05 53.06 -6.96
C LYS A 558 -95.53 53.42 -7.06
N GLN A 559 -96.43 52.44 -6.92
CA GLN A 559 -97.87 52.70 -6.88
C GLN A 559 -98.27 53.49 -5.63
N ASN A 560 -97.63 53.25 -4.48
CA ASN A 560 -97.85 54.01 -3.25
C ASN A 560 -97.43 55.48 -3.41
N ALA A 561 -96.28 55.76 -4.04
CA ALA A 561 -95.87 57.12 -4.36
C ALA A 561 -96.89 57.85 -5.28
N VAL A 562 -97.44 57.16 -6.28
CA VAL A 562 -98.49 57.70 -7.16
C VAL A 562 -99.80 57.94 -6.38
N ASN A 563 -100.22 56.98 -5.56
CA ASN A 563 -101.42 57.09 -4.74
C ASN A 563 -101.32 58.22 -3.70
N ALA A 564 -100.14 58.43 -3.12
CA ALA A 564 -99.87 59.55 -2.21
C ALA A 564 -99.99 60.89 -2.95
N ASN A 565 -99.36 61.05 -4.12
CA ASN A 565 -99.52 62.28 -4.91
C ASN A 565 -101.00 62.57 -5.26
N ASN A 566 -101.76 61.56 -5.69
CA ASN A 566 -103.20 61.70 -5.96
C ASN A 566 -103.99 62.09 -4.69
N ALA A 567 -103.64 61.54 -3.52
CA ALA A 567 -104.28 61.89 -2.26
C ALA A 567 -103.94 63.33 -1.82
N ASN A 568 -102.73 63.82 -2.12
CA ASN A 568 -102.34 65.20 -1.88
C ASN A 568 -103.14 66.18 -2.76
N ASP A 569 -103.33 65.85 -4.04
CA ASP A 569 -104.19 66.62 -4.95
C ASP A 569 -105.65 66.69 -4.44
N PHE A 570 -106.21 65.57 -3.96
CA PHE A 570 -107.54 65.55 -3.36
C PHE A 570 -107.61 66.35 -2.05
N ALA A 571 -106.58 66.29 -1.19
CA ALA A 571 -106.50 67.10 0.03
C ALA A 571 -106.44 68.60 -0.32
N SER A 572 -105.61 68.99 -1.28
CA SER A 572 -105.54 70.36 -1.80
C SER A 572 -106.89 70.86 -2.32
N GLN A 573 -107.59 70.05 -3.13
CA GLN A 573 -108.91 70.39 -3.64
C GLN A 573 -109.98 70.48 -2.53
N ALA A 574 -109.92 69.60 -1.52
CA ALA A 574 -110.80 69.64 -0.36
C ALA A 574 -110.57 70.91 0.49
N LYS A 575 -109.30 71.29 0.68
CA LYS A 575 -108.92 72.52 1.38
C LYS A 575 -109.51 73.76 0.71
N VAL A 576 -109.34 73.91 -0.61
CA VAL A 576 -109.91 75.01 -1.39
C VAL A 576 -111.44 75.07 -1.29
N ASN A 577 -112.11 73.92 -1.27
CA ASN A 577 -113.56 73.86 -1.10
C ASN A 577 -114.01 74.28 0.32
N ALA A 578 -113.28 73.87 1.37
CA ALA A 578 -113.55 74.27 2.74
C ALA A 578 -113.27 75.77 2.98
N GLU A 579 -112.19 76.31 2.43
CA GLU A 579 -111.88 77.75 2.42
C GLU A 579 -113.02 78.56 1.76
N LYS A 580 -113.53 78.08 0.61
CA LYS A 580 -114.67 78.68 -0.08
C LYS A 580 -115.97 78.61 0.75
N GLY A 581 -116.24 77.48 1.39
CA GLY A 581 -117.40 77.32 2.29
C GLY A 581 -117.34 78.27 3.48
N ASN A 582 -116.17 78.43 4.09
CA ASN A 582 -115.93 79.38 5.18
C ASN A 582 -116.10 80.84 4.70
N GLN A 583 -115.70 81.17 3.46
CA GLN A 583 -115.97 82.49 2.87
C GLN A 583 -117.48 82.75 2.68
N GLN A 584 -118.25 81.76 2.21
CA GLN A 584 -119.71 81.86 2.13
C GLN A 584 -120.36 82.00 3.51
N MET A 585 -119.81 81.34 4.53
CA MET A 585 -120.27 81.46 5.92
C MET A 585 -120.08 82.90 6.45
N LYS A 586 -118.96 83.56 6.13
CA LYS A 586 -118.74 84.99 6.46
C LYS A 586 -119.76 85.92 5.78
N GLU A 587 -120.19 85.59 4.57
CA GLU A 587 -121.25 86.34 3.86
C GLU A 587 -122.63 86.11 4.49
N MET A 588 -122.95 84.87 4.90
CA MET A 588 -124.17 84.58 5.64
C MET A 588 -124.22 85.26 7.01
N LEU A 589 -123.10 85.31 7.74
CA LEU A 589 -122.99 86.01 9.02
C LEU A 589 -123.23 87.52 8.89
N ARG A 590 -122.76 88.15 7.79
CA ARG A 590 -123.10 89.54 7.47
C ARG A 590 -124.60 89.71 7.24
N ALA A 591 -125.20 88.85 6.40
CA ALA A 591 -126.63 88.90 6.13
C ALA A 591 -127.48 88.71 7.41
N MET A 592 -127.09 87.82 8.32
CA MET A 592 -127.78 87.65 9.62
C MET A 592 -127.64 88.89 10.51
N SER A 593 -126.48 89.57 10.51
CA SER A 593 -126.31 90.85 11.20
C SER A 593 -127.21 91.93 10.61
N ASP A 594 -127.31 92.02 9.27
CA ASP A 594 -128.16 92.99 8.58
C ASP A 594 -129.66 92.74 8.84
N ILE A 595 -130.08 91.47 8.89
CA ILE A 595 -131.45 91.08 9.28
C ILE A 595 -131.73 91.45 10.75
N SER A 596 -130.78 91.19 11.66
CA SER A 596 -130.91 91.54 13.08
C SER A 596 -131.06 93.05 13.28
N ASN A 597 -130.19 93.85 12.65
CA ASN A 597 -130.28 95.30 12.64
C ASN A 597 -131.62 95.80 12.07
N SER A 598 -132.07 95.22 10.95
CA SER A 598 -133.36 95.55 10.34
C SER A 598 -134.54 95.24 11.27
N SER A 599 -134.49 94.12 11.99
CA SER A 599 -135.54 93.71 12.93
C SER A 599 -135.60 94.64 14.15
N VAL A 600 -134.44 95.08 14.65
CA VAL A 600 -134.34 96.12 15.70
C VAL A 600 -134.91 97.45 15.22
N ASP A 601 -134.70 97.85 13.96
CA ASP A 601 -135.29 99.07 13.41
C ASP A 601 -136.81 98.96 13.20
N ILE A 602 -137.33 97.79 12.79
CA ILE A 602 -138.77 97.54 12.75
C ILE A 602 -139.38 97.61 14.16
N SER A 603 -138.72 97.04 15.18
CA SER A 603 -139.17 97.14 16.59
C SER A 603 -139.33 98.61 17.04
N LYS A 604 -138.37 99.49 16.69
CA LYS A 604 -138.48 100.94 16.95
C LYS A 604 -139.69 101.56 16.26
N ILE A 605 -139.99 101.17 15.01
CA ILE A 605 -141.15 101.65 14.25
C ILE A 605 -142.47 101.19 14.91
N ILE A 606 -142.57 99.91 15.31
CA ILE A 606 -143.77 99.40 15.98
C ILE A 606 -144.00 100.11 17.32
N LYS A 607 -142.95 100.42 18.08
CA LYS A 607 -143.06 101.23 19.29
C LYS A 607 -143.64 102.63 19.03
N VAL A 608 -143.22 103.30 17.95
CA VAL A 608 -143.82 104.58 17.54
C VAL A 608 -145.30 104.42 17.14
N ILE A 609 -145.69 103.29 16.54
CA ILE A 609 -147.09 103.00 16.23
C ILE A 609 -147.91 102.78 17.51
N ASP A 610 -147.37 102.10 18.52
CA ASP A 610 -148.01 101.93 19.83
C ASP A 610 -148.16 103.27 20.56
N ASP A 611 -147.12 104.12 20.55
CA ASP A 611 -147.18 105.50 21.06
C ASP A 611 -148.27 106.33 20.35
N ILE A 612 -148.41 106.20 19.01
CA ILE A 612 -149.48 106.85 18.23
C ILE A 612 -150.86 106.29 18.60
N ALA A 613 -150.99 104.98 18.78
CA ALA A 613 -152.23 104.35 19.20
C ALA A 613 -152.65 104.83 20.60
N PHE A 614 -151.70 104.90 21.55
CA PHE A 614 -151.93 105.46 22.88
C PHE A 614 -152.35 106.93 22.84
N GLN A 615 -151.66 107.78 22.07
CA GLN A 615 -152.05 109.18 21.87
C GLN A 615 -153.45 109.32 21.26
N THR A 616 -153.78 108.47 20.27
CA THR A 616 -155.10 108.44 19.62
C THR A 616 -156.19 108.02 20.60
N ASN A 617 -155.93 107.06 21.48
CA ASN A 617 -156.85 106.62 22.54
C ASN A 617 -157.14 107.77 23.54
N ILE A 618 -156.13 108.57 23.92
CA ILE A 618 -156.31 109.75 24.78
C ILE A 618 -157.06 110.88 24.05
N LEU A 619 -156.75 111.14 22.78
CA LEU A 619 -157.48 112.11 21.95
C LEU A 619 -158.96 111.73 21.81
N ALA A 620 -159.25 110.45 21.57
CA ALA A 620 -160.59 109.91 21.48
C ALA A 620 -161.34 109.99 22.82
N LEU A 621 -160.69 109.72 23.94
CA LEU A 621 -161.26 109.90 25.27
C LEU A 621 -161.62 111.38 25.54
N ASN A 622 -160.72 112.32 25.21
CA ASN A 622 -160.98 113.76 25.33
C ASN A 622 -162.14 114.20 24.44
N ALA A 623 -162.22 113.69 23.20
CA ALA A 623 -163.33 113.96 22.29
C ALA A 623 -164.66 113.38 22.80
N ALA A 624 -164.66 112.18 23.39
CA ALA A 624 -165.85 111.56 23.98
C ALA A 624 -166.36 112.36 25.20
N VAL A 625 -165.45 112.87 26.04
CA VAL A 625 -165.79 113.75 27.18
C VAL A 625 -166.41 115.05 26.70
N GLU A 626 -165.82 115.73 25.71
CA GLU A 626 -166.36 117.00 25.21
C GLU A 626 -167.67 116.81 24.40
N ALA A 627 -167.83 115.66 23.72
CA ALA A 627 -169.09 115.28 23.10
C ALA A 627 -170.20 114.99 24.14
N ALA A 628 -169.87 114.36 25.28
CA ALA A 628 -170.80 114.21 26.40
C ALA A 628 -171.19 115.58 27.01
N ARG A 629 -170.23 116.50 27.09
CA ARG A 629 -170.42 117.88 27.56
C ARG A 629 -171.33 118.72 26.65
N ALA A 630 -171.33 118.45 25.34
CA ALA A 630 -172.20 119.08 24.34
C ALA A 630 -173.65 118.54 24.31
N GLY A 631 -174.00 117.57 25.17
CA GLY A 631 -175.37 117.10 25.37
C GLY A 631 -176.02 116.50 24.11
N GLN A 632 -177.24 116.95 23.77
CA GLN A 632 -178.01 116.41 22.62
C GLN A 632 -177.27 116.60 21.27
N HIS A 633 -176.53 117.70 21.10
CA HIS A 633 -175.81 117.97 19.84
C HIS A 633 -174.52 117.14 19.68
N GLY A 634 -173.94 116.66 20.79
CA GLY A 634 -172.72 115.86 20.78
C GLY A 634 -172.90 114.37 20.49
N LYS A 635 -174.13 113.84 20.46
CA LYS A 635 -174.40 112.39 20.35
C LYS A 635 -173.71 111.70 19.16
N GLY A 636 -173.70 112.34 17.98
CA GLY A 636 -173.01 111.79 16.81
C GLY A 636 -171.48 111.76 16.97
N PHE A 637 -170.91 112.82 17.54
CA PHE A 637 -169.48 112.90 17.85
C PHE A 637 -169.05 111.91 18.94
N ALA A 638 -169.90 111.64 19.94
CA ALA A 638 -169.60 110.67 21.00
C ALA A 638 -169.46 109.24 20.45
N VAL A 639 -170.31 108.84 19.49
CA VAL A 639 -170.21 107.54 18.81
C VAL A 639 -168.94 107.45 17.98
N VAL A 640 -168.59 108.48 17.22
CA VAL A 640 -167.34 108.52 16.44
C VAL A 640 -166.12 108.48 17.37
N ALA A 641 -166.15 109.20 18.50
CA ALA A 641 -165.07 109.20 19.48
C ALA A 641 -164.87 107.81 20.11
N GLU A 642 -165.92 107.11 20.50
CA GLU A 642 -165.80 105.76 21.06
C GLU A 642 -165.31 104.74 20.00
N GLU A 643 -165.73 104.87 18.74
CA GLU A 643 -165.24 104.02 17.64
C GLU A 643 -163.75 104.28 17.34
N VAL A 644 -163.30 105.54 17.34
CA VAL A 644 -161.86 105.89 17.22
C VAL A 644 -161.08 105.38 18.43
N ARG A 645 -161.65 105.41 19.64
CA ARG A 645 -161.04 104.85 20.84
C ARG A 645 -160.87 103.33 20.75
N ASN A 646 -161.88 102.65 20.25
CA ASN A 646 -161.88 101.20 20.03
C ASN A 646 -160.88 100.80 18.92
N LEU A 647 -160.80 101.59 17.84
CA LEU A 647 -159.79 101.43 16.80
C LEU A 647 -158.36 101.63 17.36
N ALA A 648 -158.16 102.66 18.18
CA ALA A 648 -156.87 102.93 18.83
C ALA A 648 -156.44 101.79 19.77
N ALA A 649 -157.35 101.26 20.60
CA ALA A 649 -157.09 100.09 21.44
C ALA A 649 -156.69 98.86 20.59
N ARG A 650 -157.43 98.58 19.51
CA ARG A 650 -157.09 97.50 18.56
C ARG A 650 -155.75 97.72 17.84
N SER A 651 -155.36 98.97 17.59
CA SER A 651 -154.05 99.31 17.02
C SER A 651 -152.92 99.09 18.01
N ALA A 652 -153.10 99.40 19.29
CA ALA A 652 -152.14 99.11 20.36
C ALA A 652 -151.98 97.59 20.57
N ASP A 653 -153.09 96.84 20.63
CA ASP A 653 -153.05 95.36 20.71
C ASP A 653 -152.33 94.74 19.50
N ALA A 654 -152.58 95.25 18.29
CA ALA A 654 -151.89 94.80 17.08
C ALA A 654 -150.39 95.17 17.07
N ALA A 655 -150.04 96.37 17.54
CA ALA A 655 -148.65 96.79 17.69
C ALA A 655 -147.93 95.90 18.71
N LYS A 656 -148.52 95.67 19.89
CA LYS A 656 -147.98 94.77 20.92
C LYS A 656 -147.74 93.35 20.38
N ASN A 657 -148.73 92.73 19.73
CA ASN A 657 -148.57 91.41 19.13
C ASN A 657 -147.46 91.39 18.06
N THR A 658 -147.28 92.49 17.33
CA THR A 658 -146.20 92.62 16.33
C THR A 658 -144.83 92.77 17.01
N THR A 659 -144.73 93.49 18.14
CA THR A 659 -143.52 93.56 18.97
C THR A 659 -143.12 92.18 19.48
N GLU A 660 -144.05 91.41 20.04
CA GLU A 660 -143.79 90.03 20.52
C GLU A 660 -143.26 89.12 19.38
N LEU A 661 -143.80 89.25 18.16
CA LEU A 661 -143.31 88.54 16.97
C LEU A 661 -141.91 89.02 16.50
N ILE A 662 -141.61 90.31 16.60
CA ILE A 662 -140.29 90.85 16.24
C ILE A 662 -139.23 90.45 17.26
N GLU A 663 -139.53 90.49 18.55
CA GLU A 663 -138.63 90.01 19.61
C GLU A 663 -138.32 88.51 19.41
N SER A 664 -139.33 87.69 19.12
CA SER A 664 -139.14 86.28 18.75
C SER A 664 -138.31 86.10 17.47
N SER A 665 -138.45 87.01 16.49
CA SER A 665 -137.64 87.00 15.26
C SER A 665 -136.18 87.38 15.52
N ILE A 666 -135.92 88.39 16.35
CA ILE A 666 -134.56 88.79 16.76
C ILE A 666 -133.87 87.64 17.49
N GLU A 667 -134.56 86.96 18.40
CA GLU A 667 -134.02 85.81 19.14
C GLU A 667 -133.73 84.60 18.21
N SER A 668 -134.59 84.38 17.21
CA SER A 668 -134.38 83.36 16.18
C SER A 668 -133.15 83.68 15.31
N VAL A 669 -132.95 84.95 14.94
CA VAL A 669 -131.77 85.41 14.18
C VAL A 669 -130.50 85.36 15.03
N ARG A 670 -130.57 85.68 16.32
CA ARG A 670 -129.46 85.50 17.28
C ARG A 670 -129.01 84.04 17.32
N THR A 671 -129.95 83.12 17.50
CA THR A 671 -129.71 81.68 17.51
C THR A 671 -129.11 81.18 16.18
N GLY A 672 -129.66 81.65 15.04
CA GLY A 672 -129.10 81.34 13.71
C GLY A 672 -127.69 81.89 13.48
N THR A 673 -127.38 83.05 14.07
CA THR A 673 -126.04 83.67 14.03
C THR A 673 -125.04 82.88 14.87
N GLU A 674 -125.45 82.35 16.01
CA GLU A 674 -124.62 81.48 16.86
C GLU A 674 -124.27 80.18 16.13
N ILE A 675 -125.27 79.47 15.58
CA ILE A 675 -125.07 78.25 14.78
C ILE A 675 -124.17 78.51 13.56
N ALA A 676 -124.35 79.65 12.87
CA ALA A 676 -123.50 80.02 11.73
C ALA A 676 -122.04 80.31 12.15
N ASN A 677 -121.80 80.92 13.31
CA ASN A 677 -120.44 81.14 13.84
C ASN A 677 -119.77 79.81 14.23
N GLU A 678 -120.50 78.91 14.90
CA GLU A 678 -119.99 77.56 15.22
C GLU A 678 -119.64 76.78 13.94
N THR A 679 -120.49 76.88 12.91
CA THR A 679 -120.22 76.26 11.59
C THR A 679 -119.00 76.90 10.90
N ALA A 680 -118.80 78.20 11.04
CA ALA A 680 -117.60 78.89 10.54
C ALA A 680 -116.32 78.39 11.23
N ALA A 681 -116.36 78.23 12.56
CA ALA A 681 -115.24 77.70 13.34
C ALA A 681 -114.90 76.28 12.88
N ALA A 682 -115.89 75.37 12.82
CA ALA A 682 -115.71 74.01 12.35
C ALA A 682 -115.13 73.92 10.92
N LEU A 683 -115.49 74.85 10.02
CA LEU A 683 -114.90 74.92 8.68
C LEU A 683 -113.44 75.38 8.68
N ASN A 684 -113.00 76.23 9.61
CA ASN A 684 -111.58 76.56 9.77
C ASN A 684 -110.78 75.36 10.30
N ASP A 685 -111.32 74.65 11.30
CA ASP A 685 -110.67 73.45 11.87
C ASP A 685 -110.51 72.35 10.80
N ILE A 686 -111.49 72.21 9.90
CA ILE A 686 -111.40 71.34 8.72
C ILE A 686 -110.28 71.79 7.77
N VAL A 687 -110.14 73.09 7.47
CA VAL A 687 -109.04 73.61 6.62
C VAL A 687 -107.67 73.32 7.23
N GLU A 688 -107.51 73.50 8.54
CA GLU A 688 -106.26 73.18 9.24
C GLU A 688 -105.97 71.68 9.21
N THR A 689 -106.95 70.84 9.56
CA THR A 689 -106.81 69.37 9.58
C THR A 689 -106.48 68.80 8.20
N ILE A 690 -107.09 69.33 7.13
CA ILE A 690 -106.76 68.95 5.75
C ILE A 690 -105.32 69.37 5.40
N GLY A 691 -104.84 70.52 5.89
CA GLY A 691 -103.45 70.94 5.73
C GLY A 691 -102.46 69.99 6.42
N GLN A 692 -102.79 69.51 7.63
CA GLN A 692 -101.98 68.50 8.33
C GLN A 692 -102.00 67.16 7.58
N ALA A 693 -103.15 66.75 7.03
CA ALA A 693 -103.26 65.54 6.21
C ALA A 693 -102.45 65.61 4.92
N ALA A 694 -102.46 66.76 4.22
CA ALA A 694 -101.64 66.99 3.03
C ALA A 694 -100.13 66.81 3.32
N ASN A 695 -99.62 67.44 4.39
CA ASN A 695 -98.22 67.29 4.81
C ASN A 695 -97.85 65.83 5.14
N LEU A 696 -98.74 65.07 5.78
CA LEU A 696 -98.51 63.64 6.06
C LEU A 696 -98.44 62.81 4.77
N VAL A 697 -99.27 63.13 3.79
CA VAL A 697 -99.29 62.46 2.49
C VAL A 697 -98.05 62.81 1.65
N GLU A 698 -97.57 64.06 1.71
CA GLU A 698 -96.30 64.48 1.10
C GLU A 698 -95.11 63.70 1.66
N ASN A 699 -95.01 63.56 2.99
CA ASN A 699 -93.99 62.72 3.65
C ASN A 699 -94.06 61.24 3.20
N ILE A 700 -95.27 60.69 2.95
CA ILE A 700 -95.44 59.32 2.43
C ILE A 700 -94.94 59.23 0.98
N ALA A 701 -95.17 60.26 0.15
CA ALA A 701 -94.68 60.31 -1.23
C ALA A 701 -93.14 60.39 -1.28
N GLU A 702 -92.53 61.21 -0.41
CA GLU A 702 -91.07 61.29 -0.28
C GLU A 702 -90.46 59.96 0.17
N ALA A 703 -90.95 59.39 1.27
CA ALA A 703 -90.48 58.10 1.79
C ALA A 703 -90.68 56.94 0.79
N SER A 704 -91.77 56.95 0.02
CA SER A 704 -92.00 55.94 -1.04
C SER A 704 -91.00 56.09 -2.20
N ASN A 705 -90.62 57.31 -2.58
CA ASN A 705 -89.57 57.52 -3.58
C ASN A 705 -88.19 57.09 -3.07
N GLU A 706 -87.87 57.35 -1.80
CA GLU A 706 -86.62 56.87 -1.18
C GLU A 706 -86.58 55.33 -1.11
N GLN A 707 -87.67 54.68 -0.71
CA GLN A 707 -87.81 53.22 -0.76
C GLN A 707 -87.59 52.68 -2.19
N ALA A 708 -88.17 53.31 -3.21
CA ALA A 708 -87.98 52.89 -4.61
C ALA A 708 -86.49 52.98 -5.03
N SER A 709 -85.75 53.98 -4.55
CA SER A 709 -84.30 54.10 -4.75
C SER A 709 -83.53 53.00 -4.01
N GLY A 710 -83.88 52.72 -2.75
CA GLY A 710 -83.29 51.64 -1.95
C GLY A 710 -83.48 50.25 -2.60
N ILE A 711 -84.66 50.00 -3.17
CA ILE A 711 -84.96 48.75 -3.89
C ILE A 711 -84.07 48.56 -5.14
N VAL A 712 -83.70 49.64 -5.83
CA VAL A 712 -82.72 49.56 -6.94
C VAL A 712 -81.33 49.13 -6.44
N GLN A 713 -80.92 49.49 -5.22
CA GLN A 713 -79.69 48.98 -4.61
C GLN A 713 -79.81 47.51 -4.20
N ILE A 714 -80.96 47.10 -3.64
CA ILE A 714 -81.21 45.69 -3.27
C ILE A 714 -81.12 44.78 -4.49
N ASN A 715 -81.71 45.17 -5.63
CA ASN A 715 -81.59 44.41 -6.88
C ASN A 715 -80.14 44.23 -7.33
N LYS A 716 -79.30 45.28 -7.28
CA LYS A 716 -77.86 45.16 -7.57
C LYS A 716 -77.13 44.20 -6.61
N GLY A 717 -77.53 44.18 -5.34
CA GLY A 717 -77.02 43.21 -4.37
C GLY A 717 -77.43 41.77 -4.71
N LEU A 718 -78.68 41.56 -5.14
CA LEU A 718 -79.18 40.26 -5.62
C LEU A 718 -78.42 39.77 -6.87
N ASP A 719 -78.11 40.65 -7.83
CA ASP A 719 -77.29 40.31 -9.00
C ASP A 719 -75.89 39.81 -8.58
N GLN A 720 -75.25 40.49 -7.61
CA GLN A 720 -73.95 40.10 -7.06
C GLN A 720 -74.02 38.75 -6.31
N VAL A 721 -75.06 38.51 -5.52
CA VAL A 721 -75.28 37.23 -4.85
C VAL A 721 -75.50 36.12 -5.89
N SER A 722 -76.27 36.37 -6.95
CA SER A 722 -76.47 35.41 -8.05
C SER A 722 -75.15 35.02 -8.72
N GLN A 723 -74.24 35.99 -8.94
CA GLN A 723 -72.92 35.72 -9.49
C GLN A 723 -72.05 34.88 -8.55
N VAL A 724 -72.10 35.12 -7.23
CA VAL A 724 -71.40 34.29 -6.24
C VAL A 724 -71.96 32.86 -6.22
N VAL A 725 -73.29 32.70 -6.31
CA VAL A 725 -73.94 31.38 -6.38
C VAL A 725 -73.51 30.59 -7.62
N GLN A 726 -73.43 31.24 -8.79
CA GLN A 726 -72.92 30.59 -10.02
C GLN A 726 -71.44 30.19 -9.87
N ASN A 727 -70.60 31.06 -9.32
CA ASN A 727 -69.19 30.75 -9.06
C ASN A 727 -69.06 29.57 -8.08
N ASN A 728 -69.84 29.54 -7.00
CA ASN A 728 -69.83 28.43 -6.04
C ASN A 728 -70.19 27.10 -6.71
N SER A 729 -71.18 27.09 -7.60
CA SER A 729 -71.56 25.90 -8.37
C SER A 729 -70.43 25.42 -9.28
N ALA A 730 -69.79 26.33 -10.04
CA ALA A 730 -68.69 25.99 -10.92
C ALA A 730 -67.44 25.51 -10.15
N THR A 731 -67.06 26.21 -9.08
CA THR A 731 -65.95 25.82 -8.20
C THR A 731 -66.22 24.47 -7.52
N ALA A 732 -67.48 24.17 -7.18
CA ALA A 732 -67.87 22.87 -6.66
C ALA A 732 -67.73 21.74 -7.69
N GLU A 733 -68.15 21.93 -8.94
CA GLU A 733 -67.92 20.96 -10.02
C GLU A 733 -66.42 20.72 -10.28
N GLU A 734 -65.61 21.78 -10.36
CA GLU A 734 -64.16 21.68 -10.51
C GLU A 734 -63.51 20.97 -9.31
N SER A 735 -63.95 21.26 -8.09
CA SER A 735 -63.43 20.63 -6.86
C SER A 735 -63.78 19.15 -6.76
N ALA A 736 -64.97 18.74 -7.22
CA ALA A 736 -65.35 17.34 -7.31
C ALA A 736 -64.48 16.59 -8.34
N ALA A 737 -64.33 17.15 -9.54
CA ALA A 737 -63.51 16.54 -10.60
C ALA A 737 -62.02 16.41 -10.20
N ALA A 738 -61.44 17.45 -9.60
CA ALA A 738 -60.07 17.41 -9.08
C ALA A 738 -59.92 16.37 -7.94
N SER A 739 -60.96 16.17 -7.14
CA SER A 739 -60.97 15.16 -6.07
C SER A 739 -61.09 13.74 -6.61
N GLU A 740 -61.86 13.50 -7.68
CA GLU A 740 -61.87 12.22 -8.38
C GLU A 740 -60.50 11.89 -8.97
N GLU A 741 -59.83 12.87 -9.59
CA GLU A 741 -58.46 12.71 -10.09
C GLU A 741 -57.47 12.37 -8.96
N LEU A 742 -57.48 13.13 -7.85
CA LEU A 742 -56.62 12.86 -6.70
C LEU A 742 -56.87 11.47 -6.09
N SER A 743 -58.13 11.02 -6.02
CA SER A 743 -58.46 9.66 -5.59
C SER A 743 -57.92 8.61 -6.56
N GLY A 744 -57.93 8.88 -7.87
CA GLY A 744 -57.31 8.02 -8.88
C GLY A 744 -55.78 7.95 -8.75
N GLN A 745 -55.12 9.10 -8.57
CA GLN A 745 -53.66 9.16 -8.35
C GLN A 745 -53.24 8.42 -7.06
N ALA A 746 -54.05 8.51 -6.00
CA ALA A 746 -53.81 7.79 -4.76
C ALA A 746 -53.92 6.26 -4.92
N GLU A 747 -54.93 5.75 -5.64
CA GLU A 747 -55.04 4.29 -5.89
C GLU A 747 -53.94 3.81 -6.87
N LEU A 748 -53.51 4.62 -7.84
CA LEU A 748 -52.33 4.33 -8.67
C LEU A 748 -51.04 4.24 -7.85
N LEU A 749 -50.81 5.18 -6.92
CA LEU A 749 -49.67 5.12 -6.01
C LEU A 749 -49.72 3.87 -5.13
N LYS A 750 -50.91 3.53 -4.62
CA LYS A 750 -51.17 2.31 -3.86
C LYS A 750 -50.93 1.03 -4.68
N GLU A 751 -51.29 1.01 -5.96
CA GLU A 751 -50.99 -0.10 -6.87
C GLU A 751 -49.48 -0.23 -7.14
N MET A 752 -48.76 0.89 -7.28
CA MET A 752 -47.29 0.88 -7.39
C MET A 752 -46.63 0.35 -6.11
N VAL A 753 -47.11 0.74 -4.93
CA VAL A 753 -46.61 0.25 -3.63
C VAL A 753 -46.97 -1.22 -3.42
N ARG A 754 -48.15 -1.69 -3.84
CA ARG A 754 -48.58 -3.10 -3.79
C ARG A 754 -47.68 -4.08 -4.57
N LYS A 755 -46.84 -3.58 -5.49
CA LYS A 755 -45.79 -4.41 -6.13
C LYS A 755 -44.72 -4.85 -5.13
N PHE A 756 -44.59 -4.13 -4.00
CA PHE A 756 -43.73 -4.49 -2.90
C PHE A 756 -44.50 -5.26 -1.82
N LYS A 757 -44.01 -6.43 -1.46
CA LYS A 757 -44.55 -7.23 -0.34
C LYS A 757 -43.88 -6.77 0.94
N LEU A 758 -44.59 -6.01 1.77
CA LEU A 758 -44.10 -5.50 3.05
C LEU A 758 -44.33 -6.50 4.20
N ARG A 759 -43.61 -6.34 5.31
CA ARG A 759 -43.77 -7.19 6.50
C ARG A 759 -45.14 -7.05 7.17
N ASP A 760 -45.65 -5.83 7.27
CA ASP A 760 -46.91 -5.53 7.98
C ASP A 760 -48.18 -5.74 7.14
N CYS A 761 -48.05 -5.88 5.82
CA CYS A 761 -49.18 -6.27 4.96
C CYS A 761 -49.37 -7.80 4.83
N LEU A 762 -48.76 -8.57 5.73
CA LEU A 762 -49.21 -9.94 6.00
C LEU A 762 -50.51 -9.87 6.80
N ASP A 763 -51.61 -10.05 6.08
CA ASP A 763 -52.96 -10.30 6.59
C ASP A 763 -52.93 -11.15 7.87
N GLU A 764 -53.83 -10.90 8.84
CA GLU A 764 -53.89 -11.71 10.07
C GLU A 764 -54.05 -13.21 9.78
N SER A 765 -54.65 -13.56 8.63
CA SER A 765 -54.80 -14.95 8.16
C SER A 765 -53.49 -15.67 7.75
N ASP A 766 -52.38 -14.95 7.52
CA ASP A 766 -51.08 -15.51 7.16
C ASP A 766 -50.12 -15.61 8.35
N LYS A 767 -50.35 -14.86 9.43
CA LYS A 767 -49.58 -14.99 10.68
C LYS A 767 -49.73 -16.39 11.29
N ASP A 768 -50.93 -16.96 11.27
CA ASP A 768 -51.20 -18.34 11.72
C ASP A 768 -50.50 -19.40 10.86
N LYS A 769 -50.42 -19.21 9.53
CA LYS A 769 -49.72 -20.16 8.64
C LYS A 769 -48.22 -20.17 8.90
N ARG A 770 -47.63 -19.00 9.20
CA ARG A 770 -46.21 -18.87 9.54
C ARG A 770 -45.89 -19.47 10.92
N ALA A 771 -46.78 -19.32 11.90
CA ALA A 771 -46.69 -20.03 13.17
C ALA A 771 -46.75 -21.56 13.00
N LEU A 772 -47.54 -22.07 12.04
CA LEU A 772 -47.60 -23.49 11.70
C LEU A 772 -46.36 -24.00 10.96
N SER A 773 -45.71 -23.17 10.12
CA SER A 773 -44.50 -23.57 9.40
C SER A 773 -43.24 -23.55 10.28
N ILE A 774 -43.12 -22.58 11.20
CA ILE A 774 -41.99 -22.53 12.16
C ILE A 774 -42.00 -23.78 13.05
N ARG A 775 -43.17 -24.16 13.59
CA ARG A 775 -43.35 -25.42 14.35
C ARG A 775 -43.06 -26.70 13.55
N LYS A 776 -43.02 -26.65 12.21
CA LYS A 776 -42.61 -27.79 11.35
C LYS A 776 -41.11 -27.82 11.05
N HIS A 777 -40.39 -26.71 11.22
CA HIS A 777 -38.93 -26.68 11.03
C HIS A 777 -38.17 -27.00 12.33
N GLU A 778 -38.73 -26.69 13.50
CA GLU A 778 -38.19 -27.12 14.80
C GLU A 778 -38.41 -28.62 15.09
N ALA A 779 -39.12 -29.34 14.22
CA ALA A 779 -39.46 -30.75 14.36
C ALA A 779 -38.80 -31.64 13.29
N MET A 780 -37.49 -31.49 13.08
CA MET A 780 -36.68 -32.43 12.30
C MET A 780 -35.48 -32.88 13.13
N PRO A 781 -35.29 -34.20 13.38
CA PRO A 781 -34.27 -34.66 14.32
C PRO A 781 -32.86 -34.49 13.76
N ALA A 782 -31.95 -34.01 14.60
CA ALA A 782 -30.53 -34.00 14.30
C ALA A 782 -30.03 -35.43 14.09
N ILE A 783 -29.60 -35.77 12.88
CA ILE A 783 -29.01 -37.08 12.58
C ILE A 783 -27.59 -37.11 13.16
N HIS A 784 -27.46 -37.83 14.28
CA HIS A 784 -26.18 -38.31 14.79
C HIS A 784 -25.44 -39.11 13.71
N THR A 785 -24.24 -38.65 13.35
CA THR A 785 -23.10 -39.54 13.00
C THR A 785 -21.81 -38.71 12.99
N TYR A 786 -21.01 -38.82 14.06
CA TYR A 786 -19.54 -39.02 14.02
C TYR A 786 -18.96 -39.01 15.46
N GLU A 787 -19.33 -39.99 16.28
CA GLU A 787 -18.70 -40.26 17.57
C GLU A 787 -18.42 -41.77 17.75
N GLN A 788 -17.62 -42.33 16.83
CA GLN A 788 -16.99 -43.64 17.00
C GLN A 788 -15.63 -43.67 16.30
N LEU A 789 -14.57 -43.23 16.98
CA LEU A 789 -13.19 -43.68 16.71
C LEU A 789 -12.18 -43.40 17.84
N THR A 790 -12.62 -43.33 19.10
CA THR A 790 -11.75 -43.19 20.29
C THR A 790 -12.17 -44.06 21.48
N LEU A 791 -12.40 -45.37 21.24
CA LEU A 791 -12.47 -46.36 22.33
C LEU A 791 -11.75 -47.66 21.98
N GLY A 792 -10.46 -47.53 21.64
CA GLY A 792 -9.63 -48.63 21.12
C GLY A 792 -8.21 -48.70 21.69
N HIS A 793 -7.92 -48.10 22.86
CA HIS A 793 -6.67 -48.35 23.60
C HIS A 793 -6.75 -47.87 25.06
N LYS A 794 -7.11 -48.78 26.00
CA LYS A 794 -6.59 -48.89 27.38
C LYS A 794 -7.37 -49.94 28.18
N LEU A 795 -7.05 -51.22 27.97
CA LEU A 795 -7.14 -52.29 28.99
C LEU A 795 -6.38 -53.50 28.45
N GLY A 796 -5.14 -53.67 28.90
CA GLY A 796 -4.24 -54.66 28.32
C GLY A 796 -2.78 -54.51 28.78
N ASN A 797 -2.55 -54.29 30.07
CA ASN A 797 -1.21 -54.44 30.63
C ASN A 797 -1.26 -55.06 32.04
N LYS A 798 -1.10 -56.38 32.05
CA LYS A 798 -0.51 -57.18 33.14
C LYS A 798 -0.08 -58.51 32.53
N TYR A 799 1.09 -58.52 31.89
CA TYR A 799 2.20 -59.48 32.06
C TYR A 799 3.27 -59.21 31.00
#